data_AF-A0A3B9BBC3-F1
#
_entry.id   AF-A0A3B9BBC3-F1
#
_cell.length_a   1.000
_cell.length_b   1.000
_cell.length_c   1.000
_cell.angle_alpha   90.00
_cell.angle_beta   90.00
_cell.angle_gamma   90.00
#
_symmetry.space_group_name_H-M   'P 1'
#
loop_
_entity.id
_entity.type
_entity.pdbx_description
1 polymer ?
#
loop_
_entity_poly.entity_id
_entity_poly.type
_entity_poly.pdbx_seq_one_letter_code
_entity_poly.pdbx_strand_id
1 'polypeptide(L)'
;MHCPPIQILLSLFLVTQAGAKIDFVHQVMSILKKNCAECHTDGKKKGGLSMNTRAEFLAGGEGGEVAVPGSIEDSYFLELTASTDLDERMPPKGPGVSPDEIKILKQWVKEGMVWDAAITLGSSGWEPKMKPRIVTLPKPINKRTHPIDRILDNYLESKKINLPTVAPARTFVRRAYLDIIGILPTPEQLNAFIHDKSSDKKTKLIDQLLAEDVSYADHWLTFWNDLLRNDYTGTGFITGGRKQITTWLYDALKGNMPYDQMTRELIDAKPDAAGFINGIKWRGSVNASQTRDMQFAQNVSQVFLGINMKCASCHDSFIDRWTLKEAYDLAAVFSEEPLELERCDIPTGKMATPKWMFPEIGQIDPKANKNERLKQLAKLMTHPENGRFTRTIVNRIWAQLMGRGIVHPVDAMHTKPWSEDLLDFLAVQFAKDGYDLRKFLKFVLTSEAYGSQTDRLESSPGEEYVYTGPVPKRMTAEQLMDTIWQVTGTNPNQPEAKVDRSPKIAPSSMSASKDLPKIEKVTAKWIWAPDPQTRKIKLRTSIDLKKQPAFTSLLATCDNAFSLRVNGKFVTSSREWTRPAYHEVSDFFKAGKNLIEVNAEMFGGGSGFIAQFSFGKEIDANTLITDQNWEVQMDKKWIPAKAFHKYGAGPWKRILDQAIPTKPGQSAFDGPSVRAALVKNDFLMRSLGRPHRDQVVTSRPAELTMLQAIDLANGA
;
A
#
# COMPACT_ATOMS: atom_id res chain seq x y z
N MET A 1 -29.65 26.13 73.47
CA MET A 1 -30.08 26.51 72.11
C MET A 1 -29.94 25.28 71.23
N HIS A 2 -30.95 24.41 71.24
CA HIS A 2 -31.91 24.22 70.13
C HIS A 2 -31.24 23.74 68.83
N CYS A 3 -31.22 22.41 68.72
CA CYS A 3 -30.97 21.62 67.52
C CYS A 3 -32.16 21.77 66.55
N PRO A 4 -31.95 21.81 65.22
CA PRO A 4 -32.95 21.31 64.28
C PRO A 4 -32.45 20.04 63.57
N PRO A 5 -33.38 19.13 63.19
CA PRO A 5 -33.06 17.79 62.75
C PRO A 5 -32.71 17.71 61.26
N ILE A 6 -31.90 16.71 60.96
CA ILE A 6 -31.50 16.23 59.64
C ILE A 6 -32.74 15.86 58.83
N GLN A 7 -33.00 16.58 57.73
CA GLN A 7 -33.90 16.12 56.66
C GLN A 7 -33.10 15.23 55.71
N ILE A 8 -33.34 13.92 55.79
CA ILE A 8 -32.89 12.94 54.81
C ILE A 8 -33.77 13.11 53.57
N LEU A 9 -33.25 13.77 52.53
CA LEU A 9 -33.81 13.70 51.18
C LEU A 9 -33.30 12.42 50.52
N LEU A 10 -34.09 11.35 50.58
CA LEU A 10 -33.93 10.19 49.72
C LEU A 10 -34.28 10.62 48.28
N SER A 11 -33.26 11.01 47.51
CA SER A 11 -33.41 11.18 46.07
C SER A 11 -33.33 9.78 45.45
N LEU A 12 -34.49 9.20 45.10
CA LEU A 12 -34.54 8.03 44.22
C LEU A 12 -33.91 8.41 42.88
N PHE A 13 -32.67 7.97 42.65
CA PHE A 13 -32.17 7.81 41.29
C PHE A 13 -32.95 6.65 40.67
N LEU A 14 -34.01 6.97 39.92
CA LEU A 14 -34.49 6.11 38.85
C LEU A 14 -33.35 6.02 37.83
N VAL A 15 -32.52 4.99 37.96
CA VAL A 15 -31.68 4.53 36.86
C VAL A 15 -32.65 4.05 35.80
N THR A 16 -32.95 4.90 34.81
CA THR A 16 -33.53 4.44 33.55
C THR A 16 -32.53 3.48 32.94
N GLN A 17 -32.82 2.19 33.05
CA GLN A 17 -32.13 1.14 32.34
C GLN A 17 -32.40 1.39 30.85
N ALA A 18 -31.52 2.13 30.18
CA ALA A 18 -31.53 2.20 28.73
C ALA A 18 -31.29 0.76 28.24
N GLY A 19 -32.34 0.13 27.69
CA GLY A 19 -32.22 -1.18 27.10
C GLY A 19 -31.09 -1.18 26.07
N ALA A 20 -30.34 -2.29 26.00
CA ALA A 20 -29.30 -2.44 25.00
C ALA A 20 -29.90 -2.24 23.60
N LYS A 21 -29.24 -1.43 22.76
CA LYS A 21 -29.62 -1.24 21.35
C LYS A 21 -29.67 -2.58 20.63
N ILE A 22 -30.57 -2.71 19.66
CA ILE A 22 -30.67 -3.92 18.85
C ILE A 22 -29.42 -4.08 17.98
N ASP A 23 -28.77 -5.24 18.08
CA ASP A 23 -27.67 -5.62 17.21
C ASP A 23 -28.20 -6.27 15.93
N PHE A 24 -27.97 -5.62 14.79
CA PHE A 24 -28.42 -6.12 13.50
C PHE A 24 -27.85 -7.52 13.18
N VAL A 25 -26.55 -7.74 13.37
CA VAL A 25 -25.88 -8.99 12.98
C VAL A 25 -26.39 -10.17 13.79
N HIS A 26 -26.51 -9.98 15.09
CA HIS A 26 -26.85 -11.08 15.99
C HIS A 26 -28.35 -11.31 16.13
N GLN A 27 -29.17 -10.25 16.08
CA GLN A 27 -30.60 -10.34 16.41
C GLN A 27 -31.52 -10.20 15.19
N VAL A 28 -31.23 -9.29 14.25
CA VAL A 28 -32.13 -8.99 13.12
C VAL A 28 -31.83 -9.87 11.92
N MET A 29 -30.55 -10.04 11.59
CA MET A 29 -30.09 -10.75 10.40
C MET A 29 -30.57 -12.20 10.36
N SER A 30 -30.57 -12.88 11.51
CA SER A 30 -31.08 -14.26 11.62
C SER A 30 -32.57 -14.35 11.30
N ILE A 31 -33.37 -13.39 11.76
CA ILE A 31 -34.82 -13.29 11.51
C ILE A 31 -35.08 -13.07 10.02
N LEU A 32 -34.40 -12.07 9.42
CA LEU A 32 -34.59 -11.74 8.00
C LEU A 32 -34.13 -12.88 7.09
N LYS A 33 -33.04 -13.57 7.42
CA LYS A 33 -32.59 -14.73 6.65
C LYS A 33 -33.53 -15.91 6.72
N LYS A 34 -34.00 -16.23 7.93
CA LYS A 34 -34.90 -17.34 8.16
C LYS A 34 -36.25 -17.13 7.48
N ASN A 35 -36.79 -15.92 7.53
CA ASN A 35 -38.18 -15.65 7.18
C ASN A 35 -38.37 -14.90 5.85
N CYS A 36 -37.36 -14.16 5.35
CA CYS A 36 -37.52 -13.25 4.21
C CYS A 36 -36.61 -13.59 3.03
N ALA A 37 -35.37 -14.04 3.28
CA ALA A 37 -34.34 -14.17 2.24
C ALA A 37 -34.75 -15.08 1.07
N GLU A 38 -35.41 -16.21 1.33
CA GLU A 38 -35.78 -17.17 0.27
C GLU A 38 -36.55 -16.54 -0.92
N CYS A 39 -37.33 -15.48 -0.67
CA CYS A 39 -38.17 -14.80 -1.66
C CYS A 39 -37.69 -13.40 -2.06
N HIS A 40 -36.87 -12.76 -1.24
CA HIS A 40 -36.47 -11.35 -1.39
C HIS A 40 -34.95 -11.12 -1.54
N THR A 41 -34.13 -12.17 -1.61
CA THR A 41 -32.68 -12.06 -1.86
C THR A 41 -32.24 -12.85 -3.10
N ASP A 42 -30.97 -12.71 -3.48
CA ASP A 42 -30.31 -13.51 -4.53
C ASP A 42 -31.01 -13.43 -5.90
N GLY A 43 -31.39 -12.21 -6.29
CA GLY A 43 -32.08 -11.93 -7.55
C GLY A 43 -33.58 -12.24 -7.56
N LYS A 44 -34.13 -12.82 -6.47
CA LYS A 44 -35.58 -12.96 -6.29
C LYS A 44 -36.15 -11.69 -5.68
N LYS A 45 -37.22 -11.17 -6.28
CA LYS A 45 -37.87 -9.91 -5.89
C LYS A 45 -39.39 -10.05 -5.88
N LYS A 46 -39.94 -10.93 -5.04
CA LYS A 46 -41.40 -11.05 -4.94
C LYS A 46 -42.01 -9.73 -4.44
N GLY A 47 -43.09 -9.29 -5.09
CA GLY A 47 -43.69 -7.97 -4.84
C GLY A 47 -42.74 -6.80 -5.14
N GLY A 48 -41.75 -7.00 -6.02
CA GLY A 48 -40.72 -6.01 -6.36
C GLY A 48 -39.68 -5.72 -5.27
N LEU A 49 -39.85 -6.23 -4.06
CA LEU A 49 -38.98 -5.95 -2.91
C LEU A 49 -37.70 -6.78 -2.96
N SER A 50 -36.56 -6.11 -2.79
CA SER A 50 -35.23 -6.71 -2.66
C SER A 50 -34.65 -6.41 -1.28
N MET A 51 -34.06 -7.40 -0.63
CA MET A 51 -33.51 -7.28 0.72
C MET A 51 -32.02 -7.63 0.75
N ASN A 52 -31.28 -7.59 -0.36
CA ASN A 52 -29.86 -7.95 -0.31
C ASN A 52 -29.04 -6.93 0.47
N THR A 53 -29.34 -5.63 0.35
CA THR A 53 -28.69 -4.56 1.10
C THR A 53 -29.72 -3.68 1.80
N ARG A 54 -29.25 -2.87 2.76
CA ARG A 54 -30.10 -1.88 3.43
C ARG A 54 -30.75 -0.92 2.42
N ALA A 55 -29.97 -0.44 1.45
CA ALA A 55 -30.47 0.50 0.44
C ALA A 55 -31.56 -0.14 -0.41
N GLU A 56 -31.38 -1.40 -0.83
CA GLU A 56 -32.41 -2.13 -1.57
C GLU A 56 -33.69 -2.33 -0.76
N PHE A 57 -33.57 -2.64 0.54
CA PHE A 57 -34.72 -2.84 1.40
C PHE A 57 -35.51 -1.54 1.61
N LEU A 58 -34.81 -0.41 1.74
CA LEU A 58 -35.42 0.91 1.89
C LEU A 58 -35.96 1.49 0.59
N ALA A 59 -35.46 1.06 -0.57
CA ALA A 59 -35.98 1.47 -1.87
C ALA A 59 -37.43 0.99 -2.11
N GLY A 60 -37.91 0.00 -1.34
CA GLY A 60 -39.29 -0.48 -1.41
C GLY A 60 -39.53 -1.49 -2.53
N GLY A 61 -40.81 -1.78 -2.76
CA GLY A 61 -41.28 -2.76 -3.74
C GLY A 61 -42.29 -2.16 -4.73
N GLU A 62 -43.02 -3.02 -5.44
CA GLU A 62 -44.08 -2.61 -6.39
C GLU A 62 -45.19 -1.79 -5.71
N GLY A 63 -45.39 -1.99 -4.39
CA GLY A 63 -46.35 -1.25 -3.57
C GLY A 63 -45.84 0.07 -2.97
N GLY A 64 -44.62 0.50 -3.29
CA GLY A 64 -44.00 1.70 -2.72
C GLY A 64 -43.07 1.41 -1.53
N GLU A 65 -42.99 2.35 -0.58
CA GLU A 65 -42.14 2.22 0.60
C GLU A 65 -42.57 1.04 1.46
N VAL A 66 -41.60 0.20 1.85
CA VAL A 66 -41.87 -1.02 2.63
C VAL A 66 -41.31 -0.92 4.05
N ALA A 67 -40.25 -0.13 4.25
CA ALA A 67 -39.63 0.07 5.54
C ALA A 67 -39.16 1.52 5.70
N VAL A 68 -39.53 2.15 6.81
CA VAL A 68 -39.27 3.56 7.09
C VAL A 68 -38.47 3.69 8.39
N PRO A 69 -37.18 4.07 8.33
CA PRO A 69 -36.34 4.20 9.52
C PRO A 69 -36.94 5.15 10.55
N GLY A 70 -37.11 4.67 11.78
CA GLY A 70 -37.65 5.46 12.89
C GLY A 70 -39.17 5.44 13.02
N SER A 71 -39.92 4.91 12.05
CA SER A 71 -41.38 4.86 12.07
C SER A 71 -41.88 3.41 11.98
N ILE A 72 -42.50 2.92 13.06
CA ILE A 72 -43.08 1.57 13.09
C ILE A 72 -44.36 1.55 12.25
N GLU A 73 -45.13 2.63 12.34
CA GLU A 73 -46.43 2.80 11.71
C GLU A 73 -46.33 2.91 10.19
N ASP A 74 -45.29 3.56 9.68
CA ASP A 74 -45.06 3.72 8.23
C ASP A 74 -44.28 2.54 7.62
N SER A 75 -43.83 1.59 8.44
CA SER A 75 -43.05 0.42 7.99
C SER A 75 -43.96 -0.76 7.64
N TYR A 76 -44.49 -0.78 6.41
CA TYR A 76 -45.44 -1.79 5.94
C TYR A 76 -44.99 -3.26 6.12
N PHE A 77 -43.70 -3.57 6.05
CA PHE A 77 -43.23 -4.95 6.30
C PHE A 77 -43.55 -5.45 7.72
N LEU A 78 -43.65 -4.55 8.71
CA LEU A 78 -44.02 -4.93 10.08
C LEU A 78 -45.50 -5.32 10.16
N GLU A 79 -46.35 -4.72 9.35
CA GLU A 79 -47.75 -5.12 9.21
C GLU A 79 -47.86 -6.50 8.57
N LEU A 80 -47.18 -6.71 7.43
CA LEU A 80 -47.18 -8.00 6.72
C LEU A 80 -46.60 -9.14 7.57
N THR A 81 -45.55 -8.89 8.36
CA THR A 81 -44.95 -9.91 9.23
C THR A 81 -45.77 -10.19 10.50
N ALA A 82 -46.63 -9.25 10.91
CA ALA A 82 -47.53 -9.41 12.06
C ALA A 82 -48.95 -9.85 11.67
N SER A 83 -49.29 -9.85 10.37
CA SER A 83 -50.61 -10.23 9.88
C SER A 83 -50.93 -11.69 10.19
N THR A 84 -52.20 -11.97 10.49
CA THR A 84 -52.74 -13.32 10.67
C THR A 84 -53.43 -13.84 9.41
N ASP A 85 -53.64 -13.00 8.41
CA ASP A 85 -54.21 -13.38 7.12
C ASP A 85 -53.17 -14.18 6.31
N LEU A 86 -53.48 -15.41 5.92
CA LEU A 86 -52.54 -16.28 5.21
C LEU A 86 -52.21 -15.82 3.79
N ASP A 87 -53.07 -14.99 3.19
CA ASP A 87 -52.87 -14.46 1.84
C ASP A 87 -52.01 -13.18 1.85
N GLU A 88 -51.96 -12.47 2.98
CA GLU A 88 -51.18 -11.22 3.14
C GLU A 88 -49.92 -11.41 4.00
N ARG A 89 -49.92 -12.38 4.92
CA ARG A 89 -48.83 -12.59 5.88
C ARG A 89 -47.54 -12.99 5.18
N MET A 90 -46.45 -12.38 5.64
CA MET A 90 -45.09 -12.72 5.24
C MET A 90 -44.32 -13.39 6.39
N PRO A 91 -43.67 -14.56 6.17
CA PRO A 91 -43.70 -15.37 4.96
C PRO A 91 -45.05 -16.12 4.75
N PRO A 92 -45.44 -16.36 3.47
CA PRO A 92 -46.72 -17.02 3.13
C PRO A 92 -46.71 -18.52 3.43
N LYS A 93 -45.54 -19.12 3.64
CA LYS A 93 -45.38 -20.54 3.99
C LYS A 93 -44.69 -20.67 5.34
N GLY A 94 -45.08 -21.69 6.09
CA GLY A 94 -44.47 -22.01 7.39
C GLY A 94 -45.10 -21.27 8.57
N PRO A 95 -44.43 -21.27 9.74
CA PRO A 95 -45.00 -20.74 10.98
C PRO A 95 -45.14 -19.21 11.01
N GLY A 96 -44.49 -18.49 10.08
CA GLY A 96 -44.42 -17.03 10.11
C GLY A 96 -43.34 -16.51 11.06
N VAL A 97 -43.28 -15.19 11.23
CA VAL A 97 -42.38 -14.54 12.20
C VAL A 97 -43.02 -14.63 13.58
N SER A 98 -42.25 -15.07 14.59
CA SER A 98 -42.78 -15.20 15.96
C SER A 98 -43.02 -13.83 16.62
N PRO A 99 -43.91 -13.75 17.63
CA PRO A 99 -44.18 -12.48 18.33
C PRO A 99 -42.95 -11.81 18.94
N ASP A 100 -41.96 -12.60 19.41
CA ASP A 100 -40.73 -12.06 19.99
C ASP A 100 -39.76 -11.57 18.90
N GLU A 101 -39.69 -12.27 17.76
CA GLU A 101 -38.95 -11.80 16.58
C GLU A 101 -39.55 -10.48 16.05
N ILE A 102 -40.89 -10.34 16.04
CA ILE A 102 -41.57 -9.09 15.65
C ILE A 102 -41.22 -7.94 16.61
N LYS A 103 -41.12 -8.19 17.92
CA LYS A 103 -40.68 -7.15 18.88
C LYS A 103 -39.27 -6.65 18.57
N ILE A 104 -38.36 -7.55 18.21
CA ILE A 104 -37.00 -7.20 17.79
C ILE A 104 -37.03 -6.34 16.53
N LEU A 105 -37.80 -6.72 15.51
CA LEU A 105 -37.93 -5.94 14.26
C LEU A 105 -38.52 -4.55 14.52
N LYS A 106 -39.57 -4.43 15.34
CA LYS A 106 -40.16 -3.14 15.74
C LYS A 106 -39.16 -2.24 16.43
N GLN A 107 -38.40 -2.79 17.39
CA GLN A 107 -37.39 -2.04 18.11
C GLN A 107 -36.24 -1.59 17.18
N TRP A 108 -35.79 -2.47 16.27
CA TRP A 108 -34.79 -2.13 15.26
C TRP A 108 -35.26 -0.99 14.33
N VAL A 109 -36.51 -1.02 13.89
CA VAL A 109 -37.11 0.08 13.09
C VAL A 109 -37.13 1.38 13.87
N LYS A 110 -37.58 1.34 15.13
CA LYS A 110 -37.59 2.51 16.03
C LYS A 110 -36.20 3.10 16.24
N GLU A 111 -35.15 2.28 16.23
CA GLU A 111 -33.75 2.69 16.36
C GLU A 111 -33.12 3.20 15.05
N GLY A 112 -33.91 3.35 13.98
CA GLY A 112 -33.43 3.90 12.70
C GLY A 112 -32.85 2.87 11.74
N MET A 113 -33.11 1.58 11.99
CA MET A 113 -32.70 0.47 11.12
C MET A 113 -31.21 0.49 10.80
N VAL A 114 -30.36 0.58 11.83
CA VAL A 114 -28.91 0.51 11.62
C VAL A 114 -28.56 -0.85 11.02
N TRP A 115 -27.94 -0.83 9.85
CA TRP A 115 -27.47 -2.00 9.10
C TRP A 115 -26.26 -1.54 8.29
N ASP A 116 -25.10 -2.11 8.60
CA ASP A 116 -23.82 -1.80 7.93
C ASP A 116 -23.88 -2.17 6.43
N ALA A 117 -23.46 -1.25 5.57
CA ALA A 117 -23.36 -1.44 4.12
C ALA A 117 -22.41 -2.58 3.71
N ALA A 118 -21.46 -2.97 4.57
CA ALA A 118 -20.61 -4.13 4.32
C ALA A 118 -21.35 -5.47 4.48
N ILE A 119 -22.55 -5.48 5.07
CA ILE A 119 -23.33 -6.68 5.32
C ILE A 119 -24.45 -6.78 4.30
N THR A 120 -24.54 -7.93 3.65
CA THR A 120 -25.61 -8.26 2.71
C THR A 120 -26.39 -9.49 3.19
N LEU A 121 -27.71 -9.53 2.97
CA LEU A 121 -28.55 -10.70 3.29
C LEU A 121 -28.54 -11.75 2.17
N GLY A 122 -28.16 -11.36 0.96
CA GLY A 122 -27.89 -12.23 -0.18
C GLY A 122 -26.92 -11.58 -1.17
N SER A 123 -26.64 -12.25 -2.29
CA SER A 123 -25.80 -11.71 -3.35
C SER A 123 -26.44 -10.46 -3.96
N SER A 124 -25.61 -9.47 -4.33
CA SER A 124 -26.00 -8.22 -5.00
C SER A 124 -26.82 -8.39 -6.31
N GLY A 125 -27.09 -9.63 -6.72
CA GLY A 125 -27.64 -10.01 -8.03
C GLY A 125 -26.70 -9.72 -9.21
N TRP A 126 -25.60 -9.00 -9.00
CA TRP A 126 -24.63 -8.65 -10.02
C TRP A 126 -23.42 -9.59 -9.93
N GLU A 127 -23.22 -10.41 -10.96
CA GLU A 127 -22.01 -11.22 -11.11
C GLU A 127 -21.27 -10.71 -12.36
N PRO A 128 -19.97 -10.35 -12.26
CA PRO A 128 -19.21 -9.95 -13.42
C PRO A 128 -19.13 -11.13 -14.40
N LYS A 129 -19.56 -10.91 -15.65
CA LYS A 129 -19.35 -11.88 -16.72
C LYS A 129 -17.86 -12.21 -16.83
N MET A 130 -17.54 -13.49 -17.04
CA MET A 130 -16.15 -13.94 -17.17
C MET A 130 -15.41 -13.10 -18.21
N LYS A 131 -15.89 -13.04 -19.45
CA LYS A 131 -15.29 -12.21 -20.49
C LYS A 131 -15.66 -10.73 -20.31
N PRO A 132 -14.68 -9.80 -20.29
CA PRO A 132 -14.98 -8.37 -20.19
C PRO A 132 -15.54 -7.80 -21.48
N ARG A 133 -16.46 -6.83 -21.37
CA ARG A 133 -17.07 -6.19 -22.54
C ARG A 133 -16.08 -5.24 -23.19
N ILE A 134 -16.10 -5.18 -24.52
CA ILE A 134 -15.34 -4.17 -25.26
C ILE A 134 -16.15 -2.89 -25.27
N VAL A 135 -15.72 -1.92 -24.46
CA VAL A 135 -16.40 -0.63 -24.32
C VAL A 135 -16.08 0.27 -25.51
N THR A 136 -17.11 0.82 -26.15
CA THR A 136 -16.96 1.83 -27.20
C THR A 136 -16.74 3.19 -26.55
N LEU A 137 -15.64 3.87 -26.89
CA LEU A 137 -15.28 5.13 -26.25
C LEU A 137 -16.25 6.27 -26.65
N PRO A 138 -16.88 6.96 -25.67
CA PRO A 138 -17.73 8.13 -25.93
C PRO A 138 -16.95 9.24 -26.63
N LYS A 139 -17.60 10.15 -27.37
CA LYS A 139 -16.90 11.28 -28.01
C LYS A 139 -16.22 12.17 -26.97
N PRO A 140 -15.08 12.81 -27.29
CA PRO A 140 -14.42 13.72 -26.35
C PRO A 140 -15.29 14.96 -26.07
N ILE A 141 -15.42 15.30 -24.79
CA ILE A 141 -16.09 16.50 -24.29
C ILE A 141 -15.00 17.48 -23.84
N ASN A 142 -15.16 18.79 -24.08
CA ASN A 142 -14.22 19.83 -23.61
C ASN A 142 -12.73 19.59 -23.94
N LYS A 143 -12.44 19.01 -25.12
CA LYS A 143 -11.08 18.63 -25.58
C LYS A 143 -10.36 17.59 -24.69
N ARG A 144 -11.07 16.92 -23.78
CA ARG A 144 -10.53 15.82 -22.97
C ARG A 144 -10.53 14.54 -23.81
N THR A 145 -9.36 14.20 -24.35
CA THR A 145 -9.20 13.08 -25.30
C THR A 145 -8.75 11.78 -24.65
N HIS A 146 -8.26 11.84 -23.41
CA HIS A 146 -7.82 10.66 -22.68
C HIS A 146 -9.00 9.70 -22.44
N PRO A 147 -8.86 8.37 -22.68
CA PRO A 147 -10.01 7.47 -22.65
C PRO A 147 -10.74 7.38 -21.30
N ILE A 148 -10.00 7.42 -20.18
CA ILE A 148 -10.60 7.46 -18.83
C ILE A 148 -11.50 8.68 -18.69
N ASP A 149 -11.00 9.85 -19.11
CA ASP A 149 -11.72 11.12 -19.00
C ASP A 149 -12.96 11.11 -19.91
N ARG A 150 -12.88 10.55 -21.12
CA ARG A 150 -14.05 10.41 -22.02
C ARG A 150 -15.17 9.57 -21.41
N ILE A 151 -14.83 8.48 -20.72
CA ILE A 151 -15.82 7.62 -20.05
C ILE A 151 -16.42 8.33 -18.84
N LEU A 152 -15.57 8.98 -18.03
CA LEU A 152 -16.00 9.69 -16.83
C LEU A 152 -16.85 10.92 -17.15
N ASP A 153 -16.48 11.71 -18.17
CA ASP A 153 -17.23 12.90 -18.56
C ASP A 153 -18.66 12.51 -19.00
N ASN A 154 -18.81 11.43 -19.79
CA ASN A 154 -20.12 10.89 -20.17
C ASN A 154 -20.91 10.34 -18.96
N TYR A 155 -20.23 9.68 -18.02
CA TYR A 155 -20.84 9.21 -16.77
C TYR A 155 -21.38 10.39 -15.94
N LEU A 156 -20.57 11.43 -15.74
CA LEU A 156 -20.93 12.63 -14.98
C LEU A 156 -22.07 13.40 -15.64
N GLU A 157 -22.05 13.54 -16.97
CA GLU A 157 -23.13 14.15 -17.75
C GLU A 157 -24.45 13.37 -17.55
N SER A 158 -24.42 12.03 -17.63
CA SER A 158 -25.62 11.20 -17.39
C SER A 158 -26.18 11.33 -15.97
N LYS A 159 -25.32 11.68 -15.01
CA LYS A 159 -25.67 11.91 -13.60
C LYS A 159 -25.96 13.39 -13.29
N LYS A 160 -25.83 14.29 -14.26
CA LYS A 160 -26.00 15.75 -14.09
C LYS A 160 -25.07 16.33 -13.03
N ILE A 161 -23.83 15.84 -12.96
CA ILE A 161 -22.80 16.29 -12.02
C ILE A 161 -21.71 17.04 -12.75
N ASN A 162 -21.22 18.11 -12.12
CA ASN A 162 -20.15 18.93 -12.68
C ASN A 162 -18.82 18.17 -12.72
N LEU A 163 -17.98 18.51 -13.70
CA LEU A 163 -16.64 17.94 -13.79
C LEU A 163 -15.78 18.36 -12.57
N PRO A 164 -14.96 17.46 -12.02
CA PRO A 164 -14.05 17.77 -10.93
C PRO A 164 -13.08 18.91 -11.30
N THR A 165 -12.80 19.79 -10.34
CA THR A 165 -11.82 20.87 -10.54
C THR A 165 -10.40 20.31 -10.64
N VAL A 166 -9.50 21.00 -11.34
CA VAL A 166 -8.10 20.58 -11.45
C VAL A 166 -7.35 20.88 -10.15
N ALA A 167 -6.54 19.93 -9.67
CA ALA A 167 -5.75 20.14 -8.46
C ALA A 167 -4.62 21.18 -8.70
N PRO A 168 -4.25 21.96 -7.68
CA PRO A 168 -3.04 22.79 -7.72
C PRO A 168 -1.79 21.96 -8.05
N ALA A 169 -0.84 22.54 -8.77
CA ALA A 169 0.39 21.84 -9.20
C ALA A 169 1.15 21.19 -8.03
N ARG A 170 1.23 21.86 -6.87
CA ARG A 170 1.85 21.31 -5.65
C ARG A 170 1.17 20.04 -5.15
N THR A 171 -0.16 20.02 -5.18
CA THR A 171 -0.96 18.85 -4.79
C THR A 171 -0.72 17.69 -5.75
N PHE A 172 -0.75 17.95 -7.06
CA PHE A 172 -0.48 16.94 -8.08
C PHE A 172 0.92 16.32 -7.92
N VAL A 173 1.97 17.15 -7.79
CA VAL A 173 3.35 16.65 -7.65
C VAL A 173 3.51 15.83 -6.38
N ARG A 174 3.03 16.33 -5.23
CA ARG A 174 3.09 15.58 -3.97
C ARG A 174 2.38 14.23 -4.09
N ARG A 175 1.18 14.21 -4.70
CA ARG A 175 0.39 12.99 -4.93
C ARG A 175 1.15 12.00 -5.81
N ALA A 176 1.68 12.44 -6.96
CA ALA A 176 2.43 11.60 -7.89
C ALA A 176 3.69 10.99 -7.25
N TYR A 177 4.46 11.77 -6.49
CA TYR A 177 5.64 11.27 -5.79
C TYR A 177 5.28 10.20 -4.74
N LEU A 178 4.25 10.44 -3.93
CA LEU A 178 3.80 9.49 -2.92
C LEU A 178 3.18 8.22 -3.53
N ASP A 179 2.42 8.34 -4.62
CA ASP A 179 1.73 7.21 -5.25
C ASP A 179 2.65 6.36 -6.15
N ILE A 180 3.71 6.93 -6.72
CA ILE A 180 4.61 6.21 -7.64
C ILE A 180 5.82 5.64 -6.90
N ILE A 181 6.46 6.44 -6.04
CA ILE A 181 7.73 6.07 -5.37
C ILE A 181 7.72 6.21 -3.83
N GLY A 182 6.58 6.62 -3.25
CA GLY A 182 6.36 6.56 -1.80
C GLY A 182 7.12 7.58 -0.94
N ILE A 183 7.79 8.57 -1.53
CA ILE A 183 8.52 9.63 -0.83
C ILE A 183 8.04 11.01 -1.26
N LEU A 184 8.50 12.06 -0.59
CA LEU A 184 8.19 13.43 -0.98
C LEU A 184 9.18 13.97 -2.02
N PRO A 185 8.74 14.87 -2.92
CA PRO A 185 9.66 15.63 -3.76
C PRO A 185 10.56 16.52 -2.90
N THR A 186 11.80 16.73 -3.32
CA THR A 186 12.62 17.80 -2.73
C THR A 186 12.05 19.18 -3.08
N PRO A 187 12.36 20.22 -2.29
CA PRO A 187 11.97 21.59 -2.62
C PRO A 187 12.40 22.02 -4.03
N GLU A 188 13.59 21.59 -4.48
CA GLU A 188 14.15 21.89 -5.80
C GLU A 188 13.37 21.20 -6.92
N GLN A 189 13.05 19.91 -6.75
CA GLN A 189 12.24 19.16 -7.71
C GLN A 189 10.84 19.77 -7.86
N LEU A 190 10.21 20.13 -6.73
CA LEU A 190 8.91 20.77 -6.73
C LEU A 190 8.96 22.15 -7.42
N ASN A 191 9.96 22.98 -7.09
CA ASN A 191 10.12 24.28 -7.72
C ASN A 191 10.41 24.16 -9.22
N ALA A 192 11.22 23.19 -9.65
CA ALA A 192 11.49 22.94 -11.07
C ALA A 192 10.18 22.62 -11.83
N PHE A 193 9.33 21.74 -11.29
CA PHE A 193 8.05 21.41 -11.91
C PHE A 193 7.08 22.61 -11.98
N ILE A 194 7.06 23.45 -10.95
CA ILE A 194 6.21 24.64 -10.91
C ILE A 194 6.63 25.65 -11.99
N HIS A 195 7.93 25.83 -12.21
CA HIS A 195 8.46 26.76 -13.21
C HIS A 195 8.48 26.19 -14.64
N ASP A 196 8.37 24.87 -14.81
CA ASP A 196 8.23 24.25 -16.12
C ASP A 196 6.89 24.67 -16.77
N LYS A 197 6.99 25.26 -17.97
CA LYS A 197 5.85 25.72 -18.79
C LYS A 197 5.46 24.74 -19.89
N SER A 198 6.15 23.61 -20.01
CA SER A 198 5.88 22.59 -21.03
C SER A 198 4.48 22.01 -20.84
N SER A 199 3.74 21.83 -21.94
CA SER A 199 2.38 21.28 -21.92
C SER A 199 2.34 19.80 -21.50
N ASP A 200 3.47 19.09 -21.63
CA ASP A 200 3.63 17.67 -21.31
C ASP A 200 4.33 17.41 -19.97
N LYS A 201 4.55 18.44 -19.14
CA LYS A 201 5.32 18.34 -17.89
C LYS A 201 4.79 17.30 -16.90
N LYS A 202 3.45 17.11 -16.83
CA LYS A 202 2.83 16.07 -15.99
C LYS A 202 3.27 14.67 -16.44
N THR A 203 3.20 14.41 -17.74
CA THR A 203 3.62 13.13 -18.35
C THR A 203 5.12 12.91 -18.17
N LYS A 204 5.96 13.93 -18.40
CA LYS A 204 7.40 13.86 -18.15
C LYS A 204 7.74 13.49 -16.71
N LEU A 205 7.07 14.11 -15.73
CA LEU A 205 7.25 13.78 -14.32
C LEU A 205 6.87 12.32 -14.03
N ILE A 206 5.72 11.87 -14.53
CA ILE A 206 5.25 10.49 -14.33
C ILE A 206 6.25 9.49 -14.95
N ASP A 207 6.74 9.76 -16.16
CA ASP A 207 7.72 8.92 -16.84
C ASP A 207 9.04 8.86 -16.07
N GLN A 208 9.51 10.00 -15.55
CA GLN A 208 10.69 10.06 -14.71
C GLN A 208 10.53 9.19 -13.45
N LEU A 209 9.42 9.35 -12.72
CA LEU A 209 9.18 8.62 -11.47
C LEU A 209 8.99 7.12 -11.70
N LEU A 210 8.31 6.70 -12.76
CA LEU A 210 8.14 5.28 -13.12
C LEU A 210 9.44 4.64 -13.62
N ALA A 211 10.39 5.44 -14.11
CA ALA A 211 11.72 4.97 -14.51
C ALA A 211 12.65 4.75 -13.31
N GLU A 212 12.36 5.31 -12.12
CA GLU A 212 13.09 5.07 -10.87
C GLU A 212 12.79 3.67 -10.32
N ASP A 213 13.32 2.64 -10.98
CA ASP A 213 13.02 1.23 -10.74
C ASP A 213 13.20 0.78 -9.29
N VAL A 214 14.25 1.23 -8.60
CA VAL A 214 14.50 0.88 -7.20
C VAL A 214 13.48 1.55 -6.26
N SER A 215 13.19 2.84 -6.45
CA SER A 215 12.23 3.55 -5.58
C SER A 215 10.79 3.15 -5.86
N TYR A 216 10.47 2.80 -7.11
CA TYR A 216 9.23 2.15 -7.50
C TYR A 216 9.08 0.79 -6.80
N ALA A 217 10.09 -0.08 -6.88
CA ALA A 217 10.05 -1.39 -6.26
C ALA A 217 9.93 -1.29 -4.72
N ASP A 218 10.72 -0.41 -4.09
CA ASP A 218 10.66 -0.16 -2.65
C ASP A 218 9.24 0.26 -2.20
N HIS A 219 8.57 1.14 -2.96
CA HIS A 219 7.23 1.60 -2.65
C HIS A 219 6.16 0.52 -2.85
N TRP A 220 6.13 -0.07 -4.05
CA TRP A 220 5.08 -1.03 -4.41
C TRP A 220 5.22 -2.37 -3.69
N LEU A 221 6.41 -2.68 -3.15
CA LEU A 221 6.62 -3.83 -2.28
C LEU A 221 5.66 -3.82 -1.09
N THR A 222 5.31 -2.65 -0.54
CA THR A 222 4.32 -2.54 0.54
C THR A 222 2.94 -3.06 0.13
N PHE A 223 2.42 -2.59 -1.02
CA PHE A 223 1.12 -3.01 -1.54
C PHE A 223 1.08 -4.52 -1.79
N TRP A 224 2.13 -5.06 -2.43
CA TRP A 224 2.20 -6.49 -2.73
C TRP A 224 2.45 -7.36 -1.52
N ASN A 225 3.22 -6.90 -0.53
CA ASN A 225 3.42 -7.66 0.71
C ASN A 225 2.12 -7.83 1.50
N ASP A 226 1.29 -6.79 1.55
CA ASP A 226 -0.02 -6.83 2.20
C ASP A 226 -0.96 -7.83 1.50
N LEU A 227 -0.98 -7.80 0.17
CA LEU A 227 -1.79 -8.72 -0.64
C LEU A 227 -1.29 -10.18 -0.58
N LEU A 228 0.02 -10.39 -0.68
CA LEU A 228 0.64 -11.71 -0.81
C LEU A 228 1.06 -12.31 0.54
N ARG A 229 0.62 -11.72 1.66
CA ARG A 229 0.96 -12.21 3.01
C ARG A 229 2.48 -12.40 3.17
N ASN A 230 3.28 -11.45 2.68
CA ASN A 230 4.75 -11.52 2.76
C ASN A 230 5.28 -10.58 3.86
N ASP A 231 6.06 -11.12 4.79
CA ASP A 231 6.69 -10.34 5.86
C ASP A 231 8.09 -10.90 6.18
N TYR A 232 8.84 -10.23 7.04
CA TYR A 232 10.20 -10.62 7.42
C TYR A 232 10.23 -11.51 8.67
N THR A 233 9.20 -11.41 9.50
CA THR A 233 9.04 -12.13 10.76
C THR A 233 7.56 -12.46 10.99
N GLY A 234 7.25 -13.15 12.09
CA GLY A 234 5.89 -13.47 12.48
C GLY A 234 5.58 -14.95 12.42
N THR A 235 4.29 -15.28 12.46
CA THR A 235 3.85 -16.67 12.61
C THR A 235 4.17 -17.50 11.37
N GLY A 236 4.61 -18.75 11.58
CA GLY A 236 4.95 -19.68 10.52
C GLY A 236 6.41 -19.63 10.04
N PHE A 237 7.15 -18.54 10.25
CA PHE A 237 8.55 -18.45 9.79
C PHE A 237 9.49 -19.40 10.54
N ILE A 238 9.34 -19.49 11.87
CA ILE A 238 10.18 -20.36 12.73
C ILE A 238 9.91 -21.84 12.45
N THR A 239 8.67 -22.20 12.09
CA THR A 239 8.27 -23.60 11.83
C THR A 239 8.53 -24.04 10.39
N GLY A 240 9.11 -23.18 9.54
CA GLY A 240 9.25 -23.41 8.10
C GLY A 240 7.91 -23.41 7.35
N GLY A 241 6.82 -23.06 8.04
CA GLY A 241 5.48 -22.99 7.49
C GLY A 241 5.25 -21.78 6.58
N ARG A 242 6.08 -20.74 6.70
CA ARG A 242 6.05 -19.53 5.86
C ARG A 242 7.48 -19.21 5.41
N LYS A 243 7.65 -18.87 4.13
CA LYS A 243 8.94 -18.47 3.54
C LYS A 243 8.78 -17.09 2.92
N GLN A 244 9.79 -16.25 3.06
CA GLN A 244 9.79 -14.94 2.43
C GLN A 244 9.84 -15.12 0.91
N ILE A 245 9.02 -14.34 0.20
CA ILE A 245 9.09 -14.21 -1.26
C ILE A 245 9.74 -12.87 -1.67
N THR A 246 10.27 -12.13 -0.70
CA THR A 246 10.72 -10.74 -0.89
C THR A 246 11.71 -10.58 -2.03
N THR A 247 12.73 -11.44 -2.14
CA THR A 247 13.74 -11.33 -3.20
C THR A 247 13.09 -11.47 -4.57
N TRP A 248 12.33 -12.54 -4.79
CA TRP A 248 11.61 -12.77 -6.05
C TRP A 248 10.62 -11.64 -6.35
N LEU A 249 9.83 -11.20 -5.36
CA LEU A 249 8.84 -10.15 -5.54
C LEU A 249 9.50 -8.82 -5.89
N TYR A 250 10.60 -8.49 -5.23
CA TYR A 250 11.37 -7.29 -5.51
C TYR A 250 11.91 -7.30 -6.94
N ASP A 251 12.51 -8.41 -7.37
CA ASP A 251 13.04 -8.58 -8.72
C ASP A 251 11.92 -8.52 -9.76
N ALA A 252 10.74 -9.08 -9.48
CA ALA A 252 9.57 -8.97 -10.35
C ALA A 252 9.10 -7.51 -10.50
N LEU A 253 9.06 -6.73 -9.42
CA LEU A 253 8.64 -5.32 -9.43
C LEU A 253 9.66 -4.41 -10.10
N LYS A 254 10.94 -4.55 -9.73
CA LYS A 254 12.07 -3.85 -10.37
C LYS A 254 12.16 -4.24 -11.85
N GLY A 255 11.93 -5.52 -12.14
CA GLY A 255 11.84 -6.16 -13.45
C GLY A 255 10.74 -5.61 -14.35
N ASN A 256 9.64 -5.10 -13.77
CA ASN A 256 8.36 -4.89 -14.43
C ASN A 256 7.82 -6.19 -15.07
N MET A 257 7.89 -7.28 -14.31
CA MET A 257 7.33 -8.58 -14.72
C MET A 257 5.83 -8.40 -15.04
N PRO A 258 5.36 -8.89 -16.20
CA PRO A 258 3.93 -8.90 -16.52
C PRO A 258 3.10 -9.56 -15.42
N TYR A 259 1.96 -8.97 -15.07
CA TYR A 259 1.17 -9.43 -13.92
C TYR A 259 0.60 -10.84 -14.10
N ASP A 260 0.29 -11.24 -15.33
CA ASP A 260 -0.11 -12.61 -15.65
C ASP A 260 1.05 -13.60 -15.42
N GLN A 261 2.27 -13.25 -15.82
CA GLN A 261 3.46 -14.04 -15.50
C GLN A 261 3.69 -14.12 -13.99
N MET A 262 3.64 -12.99 -13.28
CA MET A 262 3.75 -12.94 -11.82
C MET A 262 2.74 -13.88 -11.15
N THR A 263 1.49 -13.87 -11.62
CA THR A 263 0.41 -14.73 -11.11
C THR A 263 0.68 -16.21 -11.38
N ARG A 264 1.13 -16.57 -12.59
CA ARG A 264 1.49 -17.96 -12.91
C ARG A 264 2.64 -18.46 -12.03
N GLU A 265 3.67 -17.64 -11.86
CA GLU A 265 4.84 -17.99 -11.03
C GLU A 265 4.50 -18.11 -9.53
N LEU A 266 3.44 -17.44 -9.06
CA LEU A 266 2.92 -17.57 -7.70
C LEU A 266 2.10 -18.86 -7.53
N ILE A 267 1.28 -19.25 -8.51
CA ILE A 267 0.37 -20.41 -8.42
C ILE A 267 1.07 -21.73 -8.80
N ASP A 268 1.68 -21.81 -9.98
CA ASP A 268 2.57 -22.91 -10.38
C ASP A 268 3.95 -22.65 -9.79
N ALA A 269 3.98 -22.61 -8.46
CA ALA A 269 4.98 -21.90 -7.71
C ALA A 269 6.42 -22.25 -8.08
N LYS A 270 7.19 -21.25 -8.54
CA LYS A 270 8.65 -21.35 -8.53
C LYS A 270 9.16 -21.46 -7.08
N PRO A 271 10.31 -22.12 -6.82
CA PRO A 271 10.82 -22.31 -5.46
C PRO A 271 10.94 -21.05 -4.59
N ASP A 272 11.17 -19.89 -5.22
CA ASP A 272 11.33 -18.60 -4.54
C ASP A 272 10.02 -17.80 -4.42
N ALA A 273 8.97 -18.21 -5.14
CA ALA A 273 7.61 -17.64 -5.04
C ALA A 273 6.65 -18.52 -4.22
N ALA A 274 7.02 -19.78 -3.97
CA ALA A 274 6.19 -20.78 -3.28
C ALA A 274 5.74 -20.38 -1.87
N GLY A 275 6.41 -19.42 -1.23
CA GLY A 275 6.01 -18.88 0.07
C GLY A 275 4.56 -18.37 0.10
N PHE A 276 4.02 -17.89 -1.03
CA PHE A 276 2.65 -17.39 -1.12
C PHE A 276 1.58 -18.50 -1.01
N ILE A 277 1.70 -19.57 -1.81
CA ILE A 277 0.70 -20.65 -1.83
C ILE A 277 0.83 -21.63 -0.68
N ASN A 278 2.00 -21.72 -0.06
CA ASN A 278 2.27 -22.68 1.00
C ASN A 278 1.46 -22.42 2.29
N GLY A 279 0.86 -21.23 2.46
CA GLY A 279 0.07 -20.88 3.64
C GLY A 279 0.92 -20.78 4.91
N ILE A 280 0.30 -20.86 6.08
CA ILE A 280 0.98 -20.92 7.39
C ILE A 280 0.76 -22.30 8.00
N LYS A 281 1.85 -22.95 8.42
CA LYS A 281 1.79 -24.14 9.30
C LYS A 281 1.77 -23.71 10.76
N TRP A 282 0.58 -23.69 11.34
CA TRP A 282 0.35 -23.38 12.76
C TRP A 282 0.82 -24.53 13.67
N ARG A 283 1.05 -24.21 14.95
CA ARG A 283 1.40 -25.21 15.98
C ARG A 283 0.13 -25.64 16.72
N GLY A 284 0.02 -26.94 17.01
CA GLY A 284 -1.16 -27.51 17.69
C GLY A 284 -2.31 -27.83 16.74
N SER A 285 -3.46 -28.20 17.31
CA SER A 285 -4.69 -28.42 16.56
C SER A 285 -5.20 -27.10 16.00
N VAL A 286 -5.54 -27.09 14.71
CA VAL A 286 -6.18 -25.95 14.04
C VAL A 286 -7.53 -26.36 13.48
N ASN A 287 -8.42 -25.39 13.38
CA ASN A 287 -9.70 -25.55 12.71
C ASN A 287 -9.50 -25.84 11.21
N ALA A 288 -10.44 -26.56 10.61
CA ALA A 288 -10.48 -26.94 9.19
C ALA A 288 -10.23 -25.75 8.25
N SER A 289 -10.79 -24.58 8.60
CA SER A 289 -10.65 -23.32 7.87
C SER A 289 -9.24 -22.75 7.84
N GLN A 290 -8.35 -23.23 8.71
CA GLN A 290 -6.97 -22.77 8.86
C GLN A 290 -5.94 -23.79 8.38
N THR A 291 -6.38 -24.91 7.80
CA THR A 291 -5.49 -25.85 7.11
C THR A 291 -4.75 -25.17 5.96
N ARG A 292 -3.59 -25.71 5.54
CA ARG A 292 -2.78 -25.09 4.47
C ARG A 292 -3.53 -25.09 3.13
N ASP A 293 -4.27 -26.15 2.85
CA ASP A 293 -5.05 -26.30 1.61
C ASP A 293 -6.19 -25.29 1.57
N MET A 294 -6.88 -25.07 2.69
CA MET A 294 -7.92 -24.06 2.77
C MET A 294 -7.37 -22.63 2.70
N GLN A 295 -6.25 -22.36 3.38
CA GLN A 295 -5.55 -21.08 3.27
C GLN A 295 -5.13 -20.78 1.82
N PHE A 296 -4.71 -21.79 1.06
CA PHE A 296 -4.42 -21.65 -0.36
C PHE A 296 -5.65 -21.17 -1.13
N ALA A 297 -6.80 -21.84 -0.97
CA ALA A 297 -8.04 -21.49 -1.64
C ALA A 297 -8.49 -20.06 -1.32
N GLN A 298 -8.46 -19.69 -0.03
CA GLN A 298 -8.76 -18.34 0.45
C GLN A 298 -7.81 -17.31 -0.18
N ASN A 299 -6.50 -17.57 -0.19
CA ASN A 299 -5.51 -16.63 -0.72
C ASN A 299 -5.67 -16.39 -2.23
N VAL A 300 -5.70 -17.45 -3.04
CA VAL A 300 -5.70 -17.30 -4.50
C VAL A 300 -7.00 -16.70 -5.00
N SER A 301 -8.13 -17.06 -4.39
CA SER A 301 -9.43 -16.46 -4.71
C SER A 301 -9.51 -14.99 -4.28
N GLN A 302 -9.04 -14.66 -3.07
CA GLN A 302 -9.10 -13.30 -2.58
C GLN A 302 -8.13 -12.38 -3.33
N VAL A 303 -6.90 -12.81 -3.60
CA VAL A 303 -5.88 -11.97 -4.24
C VAL A 303 -6.19 -11.71 -5.71
N PHE A 304 -6.51 -12.77 -6.47
CA PHE A 304 -6.59 -12.68 -7.93
C PHE A 304 -8.01 -12.52 -8.48
N LEU A 305 -9.03 -12.89 -7.72
CA LEU A 305 -10.42 -12.89 -8.20
C LEU A 305 -11.33 -11.93 -7.42
N GLY A 306 -10.84 -11.34 -6.32
CA GLY A 306 -11.66 -10.52 -5.43
C GLY A 306 -12.84 -11.31 -4.87
N ILE A 307 -12.57 -12.55 -4.45
CA ILE A 307 -13.52 -13.49 -3.86
C ILE A 307 -13.05 -13.80 -2.44
N ASN A 308 -13.87 -13.52 -1.43
CA ASN A 308 -13.51 -13.80 -0.04
C ASN A 308 -14.13 -15.13 0.42
N MET A 309 -13.34 -16.19 0.46
CA MET A 309 -13.80 -17.53 0.87
C MET A 309 -13.74 -17.79 2.39
N LYS A 310 -13.49 -16.78 3.22
CA LYS A 310 -13.34 -17.02 4.67
C LYS A 310 -14.61 -17.60 5.29
N CYS A 311 -15.79 -17.06 4.97
CA CYS A 311 -17.06 -17.65 5.42
C CYS A 311 -17.27 -19.05 4.82
N ALA A 312 -17.09 -19.15 3.51
CA ALA A 312 -17.20 -20.39 2.73
C ALA A 312 -16.29 -21.52 3.23
N SER A 313 -15.25 -21.24 4.01
CA SER A 313 -14.33 -22.26 4.51
C SER A 313 -14.85 -23.08 5.70
N CYS A 314 -15.93 -22.64 6.36
CA CYS A 314 -16.57 -23.38 7.46
C CYS A 314 -18.02 -23.78 7.13
N HIS A 315 -18.74 -22.96 6.36
CA HIS A 315 -20.12 -23.18 5.96
C HIS A 315 -20.40 -22.42 4.67
N ASP A 316 -21.54 -22.64 4.02
CA ASP A 316 -21.92 -21.82 2.84
C ASP A 316 -22.01 -20.35 3.25
N SER A 317 -21.44 -19.46 2.44
CA SER A 317 -21.33 -18.05 2.79
C SER A 317 -22.69 -17.42 3.06
N PHE A 318 -22.69 -16.54 4.05
CA PHE A 318 -23.86 -15.81 4.50
C PHE A 318 -23.99 -14.45 3.82
N ILE A 319 -22.95 -13.96 3.17
CA ILE A 319 -22.89 -12.61 2.60
C ILE A 319 -22.68 -12.64 1.08
N ASP A 320 -22.37 -13.81 0.52
CA ASP A 320 -22.22 -14.01 -0.91
C ASP A 320 -22.58 -15.45 -1.30
N ARG A 321 -22.48 -15.76 -2.59
CA ARG A 321 -22.93 -17.05 -3.16
C ARG A 321 -21.99 -18.23 -2.93
N TRP A 322 -20.81 -18.02 -2.33
CA TRP A 322 -19.77 -19.05 -2.31
C TRP A 322 -20.12 -20.18 -1.36
N THR A 323 -20.12 -21.40 -1.86
CA THR A 323 -20.46 -22.59 -1.08
C THR A 323 -19.25 -23.18 -0.37
N LEU A 324 -19.52 -23.94 0.69
CA LEU A 324 -18.52 -24.78 1.36
C LEU A 324 -17.82 -25.70 0.36
N LYS A 325 -18.60 -26.29 -0.55
CA LYS A 325 -18.07 -27.20 -1.55
C LYS A 325 -17.09 -26.51 -2.50
N GLU A 326 -17.39 -25.30 -2.99
CA GLU A 326 -16.50 -24.58 -3.90
C GLU A 326 -15.18 -24.19 -3.24
N ALA A 327 -15.21 -23.80 -1.96
CA ALA A 327 -14.00 -23.51 -1.20
C ALA A 327 -13.11 -24.76 -1.05
N TYR A 328 -13.71 -25.89 -0.69
CA TYR A 328 -13.01 -27.17 -0.54
C TYR A 328 -12.53 -27.75 -1.88
N ASP A 329 -13.31 -27.62 -2.95
CA ASP A 329 -12.93 -28.04 -4.30
C ASP A 329 -11.71 -27.26 -4.81
N LEU A 330 -11.62 -25.95 -4.53
CA LEU A 330 -10.44 -25.15 -4.83
C LEU A 330 -9.25 -25.51 -3.92
N ALA A 331 -9.50 -25.76 -2.63
CA ALA A 331 -8.46 -26.21 -1.69
C ALA A 331 -7.84 -27.55 -2.13
N ALA A 332 -8.68 -28.47 -2.62
CA ALA A 332 -8.26 -29.77 -3.11
C ALA A 332 -7.31 -29.69 -4.32
N VAL A 333 -7.23 -28.56 -5.04
CA VAL A 333 -6.23 -28.34 -6.10
C VAL A 333 -4.80 -28.36 -5.54
N PHE A 334 -4.60 -27.85 -4.31
CA PHE A 334 -3.30 -27.80 -3.65
C PHE A 334 -3.03 -29.02 -2.74
N SER A 335 -4.07 -29.72 -2.31
CA SER A 335 -3.95 -30.87 -1.41
C SER A 335 -3.19 -32.05 -2.05
N GLU A 336 -2.29 -32.67 -1.29
CA GLU A 336 -1.63 -33.94 -1.68
C GLU A 336 -2.62 -35.12 -1.58
N GLU A 337 -3.48 -35.10 -0.56
CA GLU A 337 -4.40 -36.17 -0.19
C GLU A 337 -5.86 -35.78 -0.48
N PRO A 338 -6.79 -36.75 -0.58
CA PRO A 338 -8.22 -36.47 -0.63
C PRO A 338 -8.67 -35.63 0.57
N LEU A 339 -9.41 -34.55 0.32
CA LEU A 339 -9.88 -33.62 1.35
C LEU A 339 -11.36 -33.86 1.64
N GLU A 340 -11.72 -34.15 2.88
CA GLU A 340 -13.11 -34.24 3.33
C GLU A 340 -13.66 -32.84 3.64
N LEU A 341 -14.91 -32.56 3.26
CA LEU A 341 -15.59 -31.33 3.66
C LEU A 341 -15.89 -31.36 5.15
N GLU A 342 -15.49 -30.31 5.87
CA GLU A 342 -15.81 -30.13 7.28
C GLU A 342 -16.69 -28.89 7.46
N ARG A 343 -17.85 -29.05 8.10
CA ARG A 343 -18.73 -27.94 8.45
C ARG A 343 -18.46 -27.53 9.89
N CYS A 344 -17.77 -26.42 10.10
CA CYS A 344 -17.34 -25.95 11.42
C CYS A 344 -16.60 -27.04 12.23
N ASP A 345 -15.53 -27.62 11.66
CA ASP A 345 -14.73 -28.73 12.23
C ASP A 345 -15.46 -30.08 12.35
N ILE A 346 -16.67 -30.21 11.79
CA ILE A 346 -17.42 -31.46 11.78
C ILE A 346 -17.35 -32.10 10.39
N PRO A 347 -16.71 -33.28 10.24
CA PRO A 347 -16.67 -34.01 8.97
C PRO A 347 -18.08 -34.31 8.44
N THR A 348 -18.28 -34.12 7.13
CA THR A 348 -19.59 -34.26 6.48
C THR A 348 -19.80 -35.60 5.77
N GLY A 349 -18.77 -36.45 5.70
CA GLY A 349 -18.74 -37.68 4.90
C GLY A 349 -18.61 -37.44 3.39
N LYS A 350 -18.47 -36.18 2.95
CA LYS A 350 -18.38 -35.81 1.54
C LYS A 350 -16.97 -35.37 1.19
N MET A 351 -16.42 -35.93 0.11
CA MET A 351 -15.09 -35.57 -0.37
C MET A 351 -15.13 -34.39 -1.34
N ALA A 352 -14.13 -33.52 -1.24
CA ALA A 352 -13.86 -32.47 -2.20
C ALA A 352 -13.37 -33.06 -3.52
N THR A 353 -13.58 -32.32 -4.61
CA THR A 353 -13.04 -32.67 -5.92
C THR A 353 -12.18 -31.50 -6.40
N PRO A 354 -10.89 -31.70 -6.74
CA PRO A 354 -10.06 -30.63 -7.26
C PRO A 354 -10.71 -30.01 -8.49
N LYS A 355 -11.14 -28.75 -8.37
CA LYS A 355 -12.00 -28.13 -9.39
C LYS A 355 -11.82 -26.61 -9.44
N TRP A 356 -11.84 -26.09 -10.65
CA TRP A 356 -12.01 -24.68 -10.97
C TRP A 356 -13.48 -24.28 -10.94
N MET A 357 -13.78 -23.15 -10.29
CA MET A 357 -15.14 -22.68 -10.02
C MET A 357 -15.88 -22.16 -11.25
N PHE A 358 -15.17 -21.80 -12.32
CA PHE A 358 -15.75 -21.18 -13.52
C PHE A 358 -15.55 -22.09 -14.75
N PRO A 359 -16.44 -23.09 -14.97
CA PRO A 359 -16.28 -24.07 -16.04
C PRO A 359 -16.29 -23.47 -17.45
N GLU A 360 -16.77 -22.24 -17.62
CA GLU A 360 -16.92 -21.54 -18.90
C GLU A 360 -15.59 -21.36 -19.65
N ILE A 361 -14.47 -21.31 -18.92
CA ILE A 361 -13.13 -21.11 -19.48
C ILE A 361 -12.24 -22.36 -19.35
N GLY A 362 -12.81 -23.49 -18.92
CA GLY A 362 -12.11 -24.76 -18.76
C GLY A 362 -12.22 -25.32 -17.34
N GLN A 363 -11.52 -26.44 -17.11
CA GLN A 363 -11.59 -27.19 -15.87
C GLN A 363 -10.25 -27.85 -15.53
N ILE A 364 -10.06 -28.16 -14.25
CA ILE A 364 -8.91 -28.90 -13.70
C ILE A 364 -9.21 -30.40 -13.76
N ASP A 365 -8.22 -31.21 -14.14
CA ASP A 365 -8.29 -32.66 -14.06
C ASP A 365 -8.16 -33.11 -12.59
N PRO A 366 -9.23 -33.66 -11.98
CA PRO A 366 -9.19 -34.08 -10.58
C PRO A 366 -8.26 -35.27 -10.32
N LYS A 367 -7.87 -36.02 -11.36
CA LYS A 367 -6.95 -37.18 -11.25
C LYS A 367 -5.48 -36.80 -11.36
N ALA A 368 -5.18 -35.58 -11.80
CA ALA A 368 -3.81 -35.12 -11.95
C ALA A 368 -3.14 -34.93 -10.57
N ASN A 369 -1.82 -35.10 -10.51
CA ASN A 369 -1.09 -34.80 -9.28
C ASN A 369 -1.14 -33.30 -8.95
N LYS A 370 -0.76 -32.93 -7.72
CA LYS A 370 -0.77 -31.53 -7.24
C LYS A 370 -0.08 -30.54 -8.18
N ASN A 371 1.13 -30.85 -8.63
CA ASN A 371 1.91 -29.93 -9.48
C ASN A 371 1.21 -29.66 -10.81
N GLU A 372 0.62 -30.69 -11.43
CA GLU A 372 -0.12 -30.54 -12.67
C GLU A 372 -1.44 -29.79 -12.46
N ARG A 373 -2.15 -30.03 -11.34
CA ARG A 373 -3.35 -29.26 -10.98
C ARG A 373 -3.04 -27.78 -10.77
N LEU A 374 -1.91 -27.44 -10.14
CA LEU A 374 -1.45 -26.05 -9.96
C LEU A 374 -1.12 -25.37 -11.30
N LYS A 375 -0.47 -26.08 -12.23
CA LYS A 375 -0.25 -25.60 -13.61
C LYS A 375 -1.55 -25.28 -14.34
N GLN A 376 -2.52 -26.19 -14.26
CA GLN A 376 -3.84 -26.01 -14.85
C GLN A 376 -4.56 -24.80 -14.22
N LEU A 377 -4.52 -24.67 -12.89
CA LEU A 377 -5.07 -23.51 -12.20
C LEU A 377 -4.39 -22.21 -12.62
N ALA A 378 -3.06 -22.17 -12.72
CA ALA A 378 -2.30 -20.99 -13.14
C ALA A 378 -2.70 -20.53 -14.55
N LYS A 379 -2.92 -21.49 -15.46
CA LYS A 379 -3.42 -21.25 -16.83
C LYS A 379 -4.85 -20.72 -16.83
N LEU A 380 -5.75 -21.29 -16.03
CA LEU A 380 -7.15 -20.84 -15.93
C LEU A 380 -7.26 -19.45 -15.27
N MET A 381 -6.46 -19.20 -14.22
CA MET A 381 -6.40 -17.91 -13.53
C MET A 381 -6.01 -16.79 -14.50
N THR A 382 -5.02 -17.05 -15.36
CA THR A 382 -4.50 -16.08 -16.33
C THR A 382 -5.08 -16.22 -17.74
N HIS A 383 -6.20 -16.95 -17.87
CA HIS A 383 -6.86 -17.15 -19.15
C HIS A 383 -7.30 -15.78 -19.74
N PRO A 384 -7.16 -15.53 -21.05
CA PRO A 384 -7.53 -14.25 -21.66
C PRO A 384 -9.00 -13.85 -21.46
N GLU A 385 -9.88 -14.84 -21.30
CA GLU A 385 -11.31 -14.62 -21.01
C GLU A 385 -11.65 -14.57 -19.51
N ASN A 386 -10.67 -14.74 -18.62
CA ASN A 386 -10.87 -14.48 -17.20
C ASN A 386 -10.79 -12.98 -16.91
N GLY A 387 -11.88 -12.27 -17.20
CA GLY A 387 -12.01 -10.84 -16.89
C GLY A 387 -12.09 -10.53 -15.41
N ARG A 388 -12.43 -11.51 -14.55
CA ARG A 388 -12.41 -11.29 -13.09
C ARG A 388 -10.96 -11.05 -12.60
N PHE A 389 -9.99 -11.75 -13.20
CA PHE A 389 -8.56 -11.53 -12.94
C PHE A 389 -8.12 -10.10 -13.24
N THR A 390 -8.41 -9.59 -14.43
CA THR A 390 -8.01 -8.24 -14.84
C THR A 390 -8.79 -7.16 -14.11
N ARG A 391 -10.11 -7.31 -13.94
CA ARG A 391 -10.94 -6.36 -13.17
C ARG A 391 -10.48 -6.21 -11.73
N THR A 392 -10.08 -7.31 -11.08
CA THR A 392 -9.64 -7.28 -9.68
C THR A 392 -8.41 -6.39 -9.51
N ILE A 393 -7.36 -6.60 -10.31
CA ILE A 393 -6.12 -5.84 -10.15
C ILE A 393 -6.26 -4.37 -10.54
N VAL A 394 -6.96 -4.08 -11.65
CA VAL A 394 -7.18 -2.68 -12.06
C VAL A 394 -8.04 -1.93 -11.04
N ASN A 395 -9.04 -2.59 -10.43
CA ASN A 395 -9.85 -2.00 -9.37
C ASN A 395 -9.03 -1.70 -8.11
N ARG A 396 -8.10 -2.58 -7.73
CA ARG A 396 -7.23 -2.39 -6.56
C ARG A 396 -6.22 -1.27 -6.77
N ILE A 397 -5.58 -1.23 -7.93
CA ILE A 397 -4.66 -0.14 -8.27
C ILE A 397 -5.43 1.18 -8.39
N TRP A 398 -6.62 1.17 -8.98
CA TRP A 398 -7.50 2.34 -9.00
C TRP A 398 -7.83 2.80 -7.57
N ALA A 399 -8.21 1.90 -6.67
CA ALA A 399 -8.45 2.23 -5.27
C ALA A 399 -7.19 2.79 -4.58
N GLN A 400 -6.01 2.25 -4.87
CA GLN A 400 -4.75 2.75 -4.33
C GLN A 400 -4.44 4.18 -4.78
N LEU A 401 -4.78 4.53 -6.03
CA LEU A 401 -4.54 5.86 -6.60
C LEU A 401 -5.64 6.86 -6.23
N MET A 402 -6.90 6.46 -6.34
CA MET A 402 -8.08 7.33 -6.20
C MET A 402 -8.70 7.29 -4.79
N GLY A 403 -8.27 6.38 -3.93
CA GLY A 403 -8.74 6.20 -2.55
C GLY A 403 -10.03 5.38 -2.41
N ARG A 404 -10.76 5.13 -3.50
CA ARG A 404 -11.91 4.23 -3.55
C ARG A 404 -11.91 3.44 -4.86
N GLY A 405 -12.23 2.14 -4.78
CA GLY A 405 -12.38 1.27 -5.95
C GLY A 405 -13.56 1.66 -6.83
N ILE A 406 -13.51 1.22 -8.10
CA ILE A 406 -14.65 1.16 -9.01
C ILE A 406 -15.73 0.21 -8.46
N VAL A 407 -15.25 -0.93 -7.95
CA VAL A 407 -16.00 -1.84 -7.08
C VAL A 407 -15.47 -1.67 -5.65
N HIS A 408 -16.38 -1.56 -4.68
CA HIS A 408 -16.03 -1.44 -3.28
C HIS A 408 -17.02 -2.25 -2.43
N PRO A 409 -16.56 -3.07 -1.47
CA PRO A 409 -15.16 -3.34 -1.12
C PRO A 409 -14.32 -3.97 -2.24
N VAL A 410 -13.00 -3.75 -2.24
CA VAL A 410 -12.09 -4.19 -3.33
C VAL A 410 -11.82 -5.71 -3.35
N ASP A 411 -12.29 -6.41 -2.33
CA ASP A 411 -12.25 -7.86 -2.17
C ASP A 411 -13.61 -8.54 -2.35
N ALA A 412 -14.64 -7.75 -2.70
CA ALA A 412 -15.97 -8.21 -3.02
C ALA A 412 -16.31 -7.86 -4.47
N MET A 413 -15.62 -8.49 -5.43
CA MET A 413 -15.78 -8.21 -6.87
C MET A 413 -17.11 -8.70 -7.46
N HIS A 414 -18.04 -9.20 -6.63
CA HIS A 414 -19.45 -9.40 -6.96
C HIS A 414 -20.30 -8.18 -6.56
N THR A 415 -19.71 -7.10 -6.04
CA THR A 415 -20.44 -5.85 -5.78
C THR A 415 -20.53 -5.05 -7.07
N LYS A 416 -21.70 -4.46 -7.34
CA LYS A 416 -21.92 -3.67 -8.55
C LYS A 416 -20.96 -2.48 -8.62
N PRO A 417 -20.24 -2.27 -9.73
CA PRO A 417 -19.39 -1.10 -9.91
C PRO A 417 -20.22 0.18 -10.06
N TRP A 418 -19.70 1.31 -9.58
CA TRP A 418 -20.34 2.60 -9.86
C TRP A 418 -20.22 3.01 -11.34
N SER A 419 -19.26 2.44 -12.07
CA SER A 419 -19.15 2.51 -13.53
C SER A 419 -18.61 1.19 -14.10
N GLU A 420 -19.50 0.37 -14.67
CA GLU A 420 -19.12 -0.88 -15.33
C GLU A 420 -18.31 -0.63 -16.61
N ASP A 421 -18.61 0.44 -17.34
CA ASP A 421 -17.88 0.81 -18.56
C ASP A 421 -16.43 1.18 -18.26
N LEU A 422 -16.17 1.92 -17.17
CA LEU A 422 -14.80 2.22 -16.78
C LEU A 422 -14.06 0.95 -16.36
N LEU A 423 -14.69 0.11 -15.55
CA LEU A 423 -14.08 -1.13 -15.07
C LEU A 423 -13.68 -2.06 -16.23
N ASP A 424 -14.61 -2.32 -17.16
CA ASP A 424 -14.39 -3.18 -18.31
C ASP A 424 -13.36 -2.60 -19.27
N PHE A 425 -13.41 -1.29 -19.53
CA PHE A 425 -12.43 -0.62 -20.37
C PHE A 425 -11.01 -0.77 -19.81
N LEU A 426 -10.80 -0.47 -18.52
CA LEU A 426 -9.50 -0.60 -17.87
C LEU A 426 -9.00 -2.05 -17.87
N ALA A 427 -9.88 -3.01 -17.58
CA ALA A 427 -9.55 -4.43 -17.57
C ALA A 427 -9.11 -4.94 -18.96
N VAL A 428 -9.82 -4.55 -20.02
CA VAL A 428 -9.47 -4.90 -21.42
C VAL A 428 -8.18 -4.20 -21.84
N GLN A 429 -8.04 -2.92 -21.54
CA GLN A 429 -6.85 -2.15 -21.90
C GLN A 429 -5.60 -2.73 -21.23
N PHE A 430 -5.68 -3.07 -19.94
CA PHE A 430 -4.59 -3.69 -19.20
C PHE A 430 -4.14 -5.03 -19.80
N ALA A 431 -5.08 -5.89 -20.19
CA ALA A 431 -4.76 -7.16 -20.85
C ALA A 431 -4.12 -6.94 -22.24
N LYS A 432 -4.65 -6.01 -23.05
CA LYS A 432 -4.08 -5.65 -24.36
C LYS A 432 -2.66 -5.09 -24.25
N ASP A 433 -2.38 -4.41 -23.15
CA ASP A 433 -1.07 -3.83 -22.85
C ASP A 433 -0.07 -4.84 -22.28
N GLY A 434 -0.37 -6.14 -22.35
CA GLY A 434 0.53 -7.20 -21.91
C GLY A 434 0.63 -7.31 -20.40
N TYR A 435 -0.41 -6.91 -19.66
CA TYR A 435 -0.47 -6.98 -18.20
C TYR A 435 0.65 -6.16 -17.51
N ASP A 436 1.14 -5.11 -18.17
CA ASP A 436 2.19 -4.22 -17.67
C ASP A 436 1.65 -3.23 -16.63
N LEU A 437 2.07 -3.42 -15.38
CA LEU A 437 1.63 -2.62 -14.23
C LEU A 437 2.08 -1.16 -14.34
N ARG A 438 3.33 -0.90 -14.77
CA ARG A 438 3.83 0.48 -14.90
C ARG A 438 3.14 1.23 -16.03
N LYS A 439 2.84 0.55 -17.14
CA LYS A 439 2.05 1.11 -18.24
C LYS A 439 0.63 1.43 -17.79
N PHE A 440 0.00 0.55 -17.01
CA PHE A 440 -1.32 0.81 -16.42
C PHE A 440 -1.29 2.00 -15.45
N LEU A 441 -0.30 2.07 -14.56
CA LEU A 441 -0.10 3.22 -13.68
C LEU A 441 0.03 4.51 -14.48
N LYS A 442 0.92 4.56 -15.48
CA LYS A 442 1.06 5.72 -16.37
C LYS A 442 -0.27 6.12 -17.00
N PHE A 443 -1.03 5.14 -17.48
CA PHE A 443 -2.33 5.38 -18.11
C PHE A 443 -3.33 6.04 -17.16
N VAL A 444 -3.40 5.60 -15.90
CA VAL A 444 -4.27 6.24 -14.90
C VAL A 444 -3.72 7.61 -14.49
N LEU A 445 -2.43 7.70 -14.21
CA LEU A 445 -1.77 8.90 -13.67
C LEU A 445 -1.75 10.09 -14.66
N THR A 446 -1.80 9.81 -15.96
CA THR A 446 -1.86 10.85 -17.01
C THR A 446 -3.27 11.32 -17.32
N SER A 447 -4.31 10.72 -16.72
CA SER A 447 -5.68 11.21 -16.83
C SER A 447 -5.89 12.51 -16.05
N GLU A 448 -6.80 13.34 -16.53
CA GLU A 448 -7.22 14.52 -15.78
C GLU A 448 -8.05 14.13 -14.55
N ALA A 449 -8.72 12.98 -14.57
CA ALA A 449 -9.36 12.37 -13.41
C ALA A 449 -8.39 12.21 -12.24
N TYR A 450 -7.20 11.64 -12.48
CA TYR A 450 -6.14 11.57 -11.47
C TYR A 450 -5.60 12.96 -11.11
N GLY A 451 -5.55 13.87 -12.09
CA GLY A 451 -5.12 15.26 -11.90
C GLY A 451 -6.12 16.16 -11.16
N SER A 452 -7.31 15.67 -10.84
CA SER A 452 -8.37 16.46 -10.22
C SER A 452 -8.17 16.65 -8.72
N GLN A 453 -8.83 17.69 -8.21
CA GLN A 453 -8.84 18.07 -6.81
C GLN A 453 -9.50 16.96 -5.98
N THR A 454 -9.00 16.81 -4.76
CA THR A 454 -9.62 15.93 -3.76
C THR A 454 -10.51 16.76 -2.86
N ASP A 455 -11.78 16.37 -2.77
CA ASP A 455 -12.73 17.00 -1.85
C ASP A 455 -12.48 16.54 -0.41
N ARG A 456 -12.78 17.42 0.55
CA ARG A 456 -12.84 17.04 1.96
C ARG A 456 -14.13 16.28 2.19
N LEU A 457 -14.01 15.06 2.72
CA LEU A 457 -15.15 14.23 3.06
C LEU A 457 -15.44 14.33 4.55
N GLU A 458 -16.72 14.47 4.92
CA GLU A 458 -17.18 14.39 6.31
C GLU A 458 -17.28 12.92 6.78
N SER A 459 -17.57 12.00 5.86
CA SER A 459 -17.66 10.57 6.11
C SER A 459 -17.17 9.75 4.91
N SER A 460 -16.85 8.48 5.13
CA SER A 460 -16.45 7.57 4.06
C SER A 460 -17.64 7.31 3.12
N PRO A 461 -17.46 7.38 1.78
CA PRO A 461 -18.59 7.22 0.86
C PRO A 461 -19.15 5.79 0.86
N GLY A 462 -20.48 5.66 1.02
CA GLY A 462 -21.20 4.38 1.08
C GLY A 462 -21.51 3.74 -0.29
N GLU A 463 -22.64 3.02 -0.35
CA GLU A 463 -23.12 2.30 -1.55
C GLU A 463 -23.56 3.25 -2.68
N GLU A 464 -24.21 4.37 -2.35
CA GLU A 464 -24.66 5.39 -3.32
C GLU A 464 -23.51 6.30 -3.81
N TYR A 465 -22.34 5.71 -4.02
CA TYR A 465 -21.16 6.46 -4.43
C TYR A 465 -21.29 6.98 -5.86
N VAL A 466 -21.02 8.27 -6.01
CA VAL A 466 -20.80 8.90 -7.31
C VAL A 466 -19.39 9.44 -7.35
N TYR A 467 -18.67 9.14 -8.43
CA TYR A 467 -17.30 9.63 -8.60
C TYR A 467 -17.31 11.16 -8.80
N THR A 468 -16.69 11.91 -7.90
CA THR A 468 -16.45 13.36 -8.03
C THR A 468 -14.97 13.74 -8.00
N GLY A 469 -14.09 12.74 -8.04
CA GLY A 469 -12.63 12.92 -7.95
C GLY A 469 -11.99 11.90 -7.00
N PRO A 470 -10.65 11.95 -6.84
CA PRO A 470 -9.95 11.15 -5.85
C PRO A 470 -10.36 11.54 -4.43
N VAL A 471 -10.54 10.56 -3.54
CA VAL A 471 -10.85 10.78 -2.13
C VAL A 471 -9.57 10.93 -1.29
N PRO A 472 -9.61 11.60 -0.11
CA PRO A 472 -8.46 11.71 0.78
C PRO A 472 -7.96 10.33 1.22
N LYS A 473 -6.64 10.14 1.18
CA LYS A 473 -5.97 8.91 1.63
C LYS A 473 -5.03 9.23 2.78
N ARG A 474 -5.04 8.38 3.80
CA ARG A 474 -4.01 8.40 4.84
C ARG A 474 -2.68 7.91 4.24
N MET A 475 -1.57 8.56 4.59
CA MET A 475 -0.24 8.02 4.26
C MET A 475 -0.07 6.66 4.96
N THR A 476 0.48 5.68 4.25
CA THR A 476 0.82 4.40 4.89
C THR A 476 1.88 4.61 5.97
N ALA A 477 1.96 3.69 6.93
CA ALA A 477 3.03 3.68 7.92
C ALA A 477 4.42 3.79 7.27
N GLU A 478 4.62 3.10 6.15
CA GLU A 478 5.86 3.12 5.39
C GLU A 478 6.13 4.50 4.78
N GLN A 479 5.15 5.11 4.10
CA GLN A 479 5.30 6.47 3.54
C GLN A 479 5.59 7.51 4.63
N LEU A 480 4.92 7.41 5.78
CA LEU A 480 5.14 8.34 6.90
C LEU A 480 6.54 8.16 7.49
N MET A 481 6.96 6.92 7.72
CA MET A 481 8.28 6.61 8.27
C MET A 481 9.40 7.04 7.32
N ASP A 482 9.25 6.74 6.03
CA ASP A 482 10.18 7.17 4.98
C ASP A 482 10.27 8.70 4.90
N THR A 483 9.15 9.40 5.07
CA THR A 483 9.12 10.86 5.12
C THR A 483 9.88 11.40 6.32
N ILE A 484 9.69 10.82 7.51
CA ILE A 484 10.44 11.19 8.71
C ILE A 484 11.93 10.99 8.45
N TRP A 485 12.33 9.81 7.97
CA TRP A 485 13.72 9.50 7.65
C TRP A 485 14.32 10.39 6.58
N GLN A 486 13.56 10.75 5.54
CA GLN A 486 13.99 11.66 4.49
C GLN A 486 14.33 13.04 5.05
N VAL A 487 13.54 13.54 6.01
CA VAL A 487 13.73 14.86 6.62
C VAL A 487 14.83 14.85 7.67
N THR A 488 14.92 13.79 8.48
CA THR A 488 15.85 13.70 9.61
C THR A 488 17.21 13.10 9.25
N GLY A 489 17.30 12.36 8.15
CA GLY A 489 18.49 11.57 7.79
C GLY A 489 18.72 10.36 8.69
N THR A 490 17.68 9.86 9.36
CA THR A 490 17.80 8.76 10.35
C THR A 490 17.34 7.40 9.82
N ASN A 491 17.38 7.19 8.51
CA ASN A 491 17.08 5.87 7.95
C ASN A 491 18.08 4.81 8.47
N PRO A 492 17.66 3.54 8.59
CA PRO A 492 18.57 2.45 8.87
C PRO A 492 19.70 2.37 7.83
N ASN A 493 20.87 1.88 8.25
CA ASN A 493 22.02 1.71 7.36
C ASN A 493 21.89 0.43 6.50
N GLN A 494 21.13 -0.57 6.95
CA GLN A 494 20.98 -1.85 6.26
C GLN A 494 19.51 -2.29 6.20
N PRO A 495 19.03 -2.78 5.05
CA PRO A 495 17.72 -3.41 4.96
C PRO A 495 17.73 -4.79 5.63
N GLU A 496 16.59 -5.22 6.15
CA GLU A 496 16.40 -6.64 6.53
C GLU A 496 16.19 -7.50 5.28
N ALA A 497 15.51 -6.94 4.28
CA ALA A 497 15.26 -7.58 3.01
C ALA A 497 16.57 -7.84 2.24
N LYS A 498 16.78 -9.09 1.83
CA LYS A 498 17.87 -9.49 0.93
C LYS A 498 17.45 -9.27 -0.52
N VAL A 499 17.66 -8.05 -1.02
CA VAL A 499 17.22 -7.62 -2.35
C VAL A 499 18.35 -6.89 -3.09
N ASP A 500 18.41 -7.04 -4.41
CA ASP A 500 19.33 -6.26 -5.25
C ASP A 500 18.75 -4.87 -5.55
N ARG A 501 19.28 -3.86 -4.87
CA ARG A 501 18.87 -2.46 -4.99
C ARG A 501 19.79 -1.65 -5.90
N SER A 502 20.64 -2.30 -6.71
CA SER A 502 21.38 -1.62 -7.76
C SER A 502 20.40 -1.12 -8.84
N PRO A 503 20.52 0.11 -9.36
CA PRO A 503 19.70 0.54 -10.48
C PRO A 503 19.92 -0.38 -11.70
N LYS A 504 18.86 -0.69 -12.46
CA LYS A 504 19.03 -1.26 -13.80
C LYS A 504 19.90 -0.30 -14.61
N ILE A 505 21.07 -0.76 -15.07
CA ILE A 505 21.92 0.02 -15.96
C ILE A 505 21.14 0.21 -17.27
N ALA A 506 20.48 1.35 -17.43
CA ALA A 506 20.02 1.78 -18.73
C ALA A 506 21.24 2.27 -19.51
N PRO A 507 21.59 1.68 -20.67
CA PRO A 507 22.47 2.37 -21.60
C PRO A 507 21.69 3.60 -22.07
N SER A 508 22.22 4.78 -21.75
CA SER A 508 21.68 6.13 -21.99
C SER A 508 20.88 6.76 -20.84
N SER A 509 21.32 7.97 -20.48
CA SER A 509 20.81 8.93 -19.49
C SER A 509 21.37 8.92 -18.06
N MET A 510 22.51 8.26 -17.82
CA MET A 510 23.53 9.02 -17.09
C MET A 510 23.94 10.15 -18.04
N SER A 511 23.32 11.32 -17.88
CA SER A 511 24.03 12.57 -18.13
C SER A 511 25.38 12.37 -17.47
N ALA A 512 26.43 12.17 -18.29
CA ALA A 512 27.79 12.19 -17.83
C ALA A 512 27.88 13.33 -16.83
N SER A 513 28.12 12.98 -15.56
CA SER A 513 28.64 13.94 -14.61
C SER A 513 29.76 14.64 -15.36
N LYS A 514 29.72 15.98 -15.49
CA LYS A 514 30.82 16.79 -16.05
C LYS A 514 32.13 16.08 -15.75
N ASP A 515 32.87 15.65 -16.78
CA ASP A 515 34.03 14.76 -16.63
C ASP A 515 34.88 15.19 -15.43
N LEU A 516 34.72 14.48 -14.30
CA LEU A 516 35.53 14.72 -13.12
C LEU A 516 36.95 14.27 -13.50
N PRO A 517 37.99 15.10 -13.30
CA PRO A 517 39.33 14.76 -13.73
C PRO A 517 39.82 13.46 -13.07
N LYS A 518 40.76 12.76 -13.70
CA LYS A 518 41.40 11.60 -13.06
C LYS A 518 42.13 12.04 -11.79
N ILE A 519 42.16 11.16 -10.79
CA ILE A 519 42.86 11.41 -9.52
C ILE A 519 44.36 11.25 -9.77
N GLU A 520 45.05 12.33 -10.10
CA GLU A 520 46.48 12.28 -10.47
C GLU A 520 47.42 12.65 -9.32
N LYS A 521 47.00 13.52 -8.38
CA LYS A 521 47.83 13.90 -7.22
C LYS A 521 47.01 14.27 -5.98
N VAL A 522 47.17 13.48 -4.92
CA VAL A 522 46.54 13.72 -3.62
C VAL A 522 47.61 14.14 -2.61
N THR A 523 47.45 15.33 -2.02
CA THR A 523 48.41 15.90 -1.05
C THR A 523 47.81 16.09 0.36
N ALA A 524 46.53 15.75 0.52
CA ALA A 524 45.83 15.81 1.79
C ALA A 524 46.45 14.92 2.87
N LYS A 525 46.22 15.30 4.14
CA LYS A 525 46.68 14.59 5.33
C LYS A 525 45.47 14.10 6.12
N TRP A 526 45.63 12.96 6.78
CA TRP A 526 44.67 12.46 7.76
C TRP A 526 44.73 13.33 9.02
N ILE A 527 43.61 13.99 9.34
CA ILE A 527 43.48 14.87 10.50
C ILE A 527 42.45 14.31 11.49
N TRP A 528 42.66 14.57 12.78
CA TRP A 528 41.71 14.25 13.85
C TRP A 528 41.88 15.20 15.05
N ALA A 529 41.16 14.94 16.14
CA ALA A 529 41.41 15.57 17.44
C ALA A 529 42.81 15.21 17.98
N PRO A 530 43.40 16.02 18.89
CA PRO A 530 44.70 15.73 19.50
C PRO A 530 44.75 14.35 20.17
N ASP A 531 43.65 13.97 20.83
CA ASP A 531 43.41 12.60 21.30
C ASP A 531 42.80 11.76 20.16
N PRO A 532 43.54 10.80 19.60
CA PRO A 532 43.06 9.95 18.53
C PRO A 532 41.95 8.98 18.97
N GLN A 533 41.57 8.90 20.25
CA GLN A 533 40.46 8.08 20.74
C GLN A 533 39.13 8.86 20.88
N THR A 534 39.12 10.15 20.53
CA THR A 534 37.90 10.97 20.60
C THR A 534 36.86 10.47 19.60
N ARG A 535 35.72 9.99 20.11
CA ARG A 535 34.68 9.32 19.29
C ARG A 535 33.98 10.22 18.28
N LYS A 536 33.68 11.47 18.65
CA LYS A 536 32.95 12.43 17.81
C LYS A 536 33.69 13.75 17.80
N ILE A 537 33.94 14.28 16.61
CA ILE A 537 34.62 15.55 16.44
C ILE A 537 33.86 16.45 15.46
N LYS A 538 34.01 17.76 15.63
CA LYS A 538 33.61 18.75 14.63
C LYS A 538 34.85 19.42 14.10
N LEU A 539 35.01 19.41 12.79
CA LEU A 539 36.10 20.03 12.06
C LEU A 539 35.57 21.22 11.27
N ARG A 540 36.40 22.25 11.10
CA ARG A 540 36.12 23.34 10.17
C ARG A 540 37.38 23.90 9.54
N THR A 541 37.19 24.54 8.40
CA THR A 541 38.16 25.45 7.81
C THR A 541 37.44 26.50 6.97
N SER A 542 38.15 27.52 6.53
CA SER A 542 37.59 28.51 5.60
C SER A 542 38.57 28.88 4.50
N ILE A 543 38.05 29.15 3.31
CA ILE A 543 38.81 29.63 2.16
C ILE A 543 38.15 30.89 1.60
N ASP A 544 38.97 31.86 1.20
CA ASP A 544 38.50 33.05 0.49
C ASP A 544 38.77 32.90 -1.01
N LEU A 545 37.72 32.97 -1.82
CA LEU A 545 37.80 32.78 -3.27
C LEU A 545 37.55 34.11 -3.98
N LYS A 546 38.52 34.56 -4.79
CA LYS A 546 38.41 35.82 -5.56
C LYS A 546 37.16 35.90 -6.44
N LYS A 547 36.67 34.76 -6.93
CA LYS A 547 35.43 34.62 -7.71
C LYS A 547 34.83 33.24 -7.45
N GLN A 548 33.54 33.06 -7.78
CA GLN A 548 32.94 31.73 -7.73
C GLN A 548 33.68 30.79 -8.71
N PRO A 549 34.13 29.61 -8.25
CA PRO A 549 34.85 28.69 -9.10
C PRO A 549 33.91 28.11 -10.16
N ALA A 550 34.37 28.08 -11.41
CA ALA A 550 33.63 27.45 -12.51
C ALA A 550 33.59 25.92 -12.39
N PHE A 551 34.56 25.36 -11.66
CA PHE A 551 34.68 23.95 -11.37
C PHE A 551 35.31 23.75 -9.98
N THR A 552 34.76 22.86 -9.17
CA THR A 552 35.35 22.41 -7.91
C THR A 552 35.08 20.94 -7.74
N SER A 553 36.12 20.13 -7.51
CA SER A 553 35.94 18.72 -7.14
C SER A 553 36.24 18.51 -5.66
N LEU A 554 35.49 17.65 -4.99
CA LEU A 554 35.71 17.18 -3.62
C LEU A 554 36.10 15.70 -3.65
N LEU A 555 37.24 15.35 -3.07
CA LEU A 555 37.66 13.98 -2.77
C LEU A 555 37.80 13.82 -1.25
N ALA A 556 37.03 12.94 -0.59
CA ALA A 556 37.06 12.82 0.87
C ALA A 556 36.71 11.42 1.40
N THR A 557 37.26 11.06 2.56
CA THR A 557 36.80 9.90 3.35
C THR A 557 37.07 10.09 4.85
N CYS A 558 36.48 9.25 5.69
CA CYS A 558 36.68 9.27 7.12
C CYS A 558 36.63 7.88 7.72
N ASP A 559 37.60 7.53 8.56
CA ASP A 559 37.52 6.35 9.41
C ASP A 559 36.87 6.75 10.76
N ASN A 560 35.59 6.45 11.02
CA ASN A 560 34.66 5.60 10.26
C ASN A 560 33.55 6.36 9.50
N ALA A 561 33.19 7.57 9.92
CA ALA A 561 32.06 8.29 9.32
C ALA A 561 32.24 9.81 9.32
N PHE A 562 31.64 10.48 8.33
CA PHE A 562 31.56 11.93 8.28
C PHE A 562 30.29 12.47 7.63
N SER A 563 29.96 13.72 7.93
CA SER A 563 28.97 14.54 7.23
C SER A 563 29.58 15.92 6.97
N LEU A 564 29.57 16.35 5.71
CA LEU A 564 30.24 17.56 5.23
C LEU A 564 29.23 18.61 4.75
N ARG A 565 29.46 19.85 5.19
CA ARG A 565 28.72 21.03 4.75
C ARG A 565 29.66 22.11 4.22
N VAL A 566 29.19 22.87 3.26
CA VAL A 566 29.85 24.08 2.76
C VAL A 566 28.84 25.21 2.80
N ASN A 567 29.19 26.32 3.46
CA ASN A 567 28.31 27.47 3.69
C ASN A 567 26.95 27.07 4.30
N GLY A 568 26.95 26.11 5.23
CA GLY A 568 25.75 25.57 5.87
C GLY A 568 24.93 24.59 5.01
N LYS A 569 25.21 24.47 3.71
CA LYS A 569 24.54 23.52 2.81
C LYS A 569 25.20 22.14 2.90
N PHE A 570 24.39 21.10 2.99
CA PHE A 570 24.85 19.71 3.00
C PHE A 570 25.44 19.31 1.64
N VAL A 571 26.66 18.78 1.64
CA VAL A 571 27.36 18.32 0.43
C VAL A 571 27.29 16.80 0.30
N THR A 572 27.78 16.08 1.32
CA THR A 572 27.87 14.62 1.30
C THR A 572 28.10 14.06 2.71
N SER A 573 27.90 12.77 2.88
CA SER A 573 28.25 12.00 4.09
C SER A 573 28.63 10.57 3.70
N SER A 574 29.48 9.93 4.50
CA SER A 574 29.79 8.50 4.37
C SER A 574 29.97 7.88 5.75
N ARG A 575 29.70 6.58 5.85
CA ARG A 575 30.04 5.73 7.01
C ARG A 575 30.94 4.55 6.64
N GLU A 576 31.47 4.54 5.41
CA GLU A 576 32.34 3.50 4.88
C GLU A 576 33.65 4.13 4.39
N TRP A 577 34.68 4.08 5.23
CA TRP A 577 35.94 4.77 4.96
C TRP A 577 36.71 4.21 3.75
N THR A 578 36.46 2.93 3.43
CA THR A 578 37.05 2.22 2.29
C THR A 578 36.49 2.68 0.95
N ARG A 579 35.43 3.51 0.94
CA ARG A 579 34.80 4.04 -0.27
C ARG A 579 34.73 5.57 -0.22
N PRO A 580 35.76 6.25 -0.75
CA PRO A 580 35.82 7.70 -0.70
C PRO A 580 34.74 8.38 -1.55
N ALA A 581 34.25 9.51 -1.06
CA ALA A 581 33.39 10.43 -1.77
C ALA A 581 34.20 11.20 -2.85
N TYR A 582 33.72 11.21 -4.09
CA TYR A 582 34.29 12.01 -5.17
C TYR A 582 33.21 12.75 -5.98
N HIS A 583 33.10 14.08 -5.80
CA HIS A 583 31.98 14.88 -6.30
C HIS A 583 32.40 16.19 -6.99
N GLU A 584 31.59 16.68 -7.93
CA GLU A 584 31.66 18.05 -8.45
C GLU A 584 30.77 18.96 -7.61
N VAL A 585 31.35 19.97 -6.94
CA VAL A 585 30.72 20.74 -5.86
C VAL A 585 30.75 22.26 -6.08
N SER A 586 30.91 22.75 -7.31
CA SER A 586 31.03 24.19 -7.61
C SER A 586 29.88 25.04 -7.05
N ASP A 587 28.66 24.52 -7.11
CA ASP A 587 27.44 25.23 -6.70
C ASP A 587 27.34 25.48 -5.19
N PHE A 588 28.23 24.86 -4.41
CA PHE A 588 28.33 25.04 -2.96
C PHE A 588 29.25 26.21 -2.57
N PHE A 589 30.10 26.66 -3.50
CA PHE A 589 31.06 27.74 -3.29
C PHE A 589 30.56 29.06 -3.90
N LYS A 590 30.99 30.17 -3.31
CA LYS A 590 30.71 31.54 -3.75
C LYS A 590 31.99 32.38 -3.79
N ALA A 591 31.94 33.56 -4.40
CA ALA A 591 32.99 34.56 -4.24
C ALA A 591 33.07 35.03 -2.77
N GLY A 592 34.28 35.34 -2.30
CA GLY A 592 34.58 35.70 -0.92
C GLY A 592 34.77 34.50 0.00
N LYS A 593 34.52 34.70 1.30
CA LYS A 593 34.70 33.68 2.35
C LYS A 593 33.70 32.52 2.22
N ASN A 594 34.23 31.31 2.20
CA ASN A 594 33.50 30.05 2.23
C ASN A 594 33.89 29.26 3.49
N LEU A 595 32.89 28.80 4.25
CA LEU A 595 33.08 27.98 5.44
C LEU A 595 32.83 26.50 5.09
N ILE A 596 33.75 25.62 5.45
CA ILE A 596 33.60 24.17 5.33
C ILE A 596 33.53 23.59 6.73
N GLU A 597 32.52 22.76 6.98
CA GLU A 597 32.28 22.12 8.29
C GLU A 597 32.09 20.62 8.10
N VAL A 598 32.69 19.83 8.99
CA VAL A 598 32.60 18.38 8.97
C VAL A 598 32.28 17.88 10.37
N ASN A 599 31.22 17.09 10.51
CA ASN A 599 31.02 16.26 11.69
C ASN A 599 31.59 14.88 11.39
N ALA A 600 32.55 14.41 12.18
CA ALA A 600 33.19 13.11 11.99
C ALA A 600 33.07 12.23 13.23
N GLU A 601 32.97 10.93 13.01
CA GLU A 601 32.74 9.93 14.06
C GLU A 601 33.58 8.67 13.82
N MET A 602 34.15 8.12 14.89
CA MET A 602 34.71 6.77 14.93
C MET A 602 33.79 5.85 15.76
N PHE A 603 33.64 4.62 15.31
CA PHE A 603 32.91 3.55 16.00
C PHE A 603 33.87 2.50 16.60
N GLY A 604 35.14 2.48 16.17
CA GLY A 604 36.20 1.65 16.73
C GLY A 604 37.35 1.43 15.72
N GLY A 605 38.56 1.19 16.23
CA GLY A 605 39.74 0.98 15.39
C GLY A 605 40.50 2.28 15.09
N GLY A 606 40.74 2.58 13.81
CA GLY A 606 41.46 3.76 13.36
C GLY A 606 40.60 5.02 13.38
N SER A 607 41.25 6.19 13.41
CA SER A 607 40.57 7.47 13.32
C SER A 607 41.27 8.47 12.43
N GLY A 608 40.50 9.12 11.57
CA GLY A 608 41.02 10.15 10.71
C GLY A 608 40.01 10.57 9.66
N PHE A 609 39.97 11.86 9.40
CA PHE A 609 39.28 12.46 8.27
C PHE A 609 40.33 12.96 7.25
N ILE A 610 40.08 12.73 5.96
CA ILE A 610 40.93 13.24 4.89
C ILE A 610 40.06 13.81 3.77
N ALA A 611 40.39 15.01 3.29
CA ALA A 611 39.70 15.63 2.16
C ALA A 611 40.62 16.53 1.33
N GLN A 612 40.36 16.59 0.04
CA GLN A 612 40.97 17.51 -0.92
C GLN A 612 39.89 18.13 -1.80
N PHE A 613 39.85 19.45 -1.83
CA PHE A 613 39.09 20.22 -2.80
C PHE A 613 40.06 20.74 -3.87
N SER A 614 39.71 20.58 -5.14
CA SER A 614 40.47 21.13 -6.26
C SER A 614 39.62 22.14 -7.03
N PHE A 615 40.12 23.37 -7.16
CA PHE A 615 39.44 24.47 -7.82
C PHE A 615 40.02 24.66 -9.23
N GLY A 616 39.32 24.17 -10.26
CA GLY A 616 39.79 24.10 -11.66
C GLY A 616 39.95 22.66 -12.17
N LYS A 617 40.10 22.48 -13.49
CA LYS A 617 40.18 21.15 -14.16
C LYS A 617 41.60 20.62 -14.39
N GLU A 618 42.63 21.41 -14.11
CA GLU A 618 44.02 21.14 -14.49
C GLU A 618 44.87 20.67 -13.29
N ILE A 619 46.05 20.07 -13.58
CA ILE A 619 46.98 19.46 -12.61
C ILE A 619 47.48 20.47 -11.54
N ASP A 620 47.49 21.77 -11.87
CA ASP A 620 47.91 22.87 -10.99
C ASP A 620 46.73 23.70 -10.43
N ALA A 621 45.54 23.10 -10.34
CA ALA A 621 44.40 23.71 -9.67
C ALA A 621 44.75 24.15 -8.24
N ASN A 622 44.24 25.32 -7.81
CA ASN A 622 44.33 25.70 -6.41
C ASN A 622 43.64 24.62 -5.57
N THR A 623 44.27 24.17 -4.50
CA THR A 623 43.72 23.10 -3.64
C THR A 623 43.50 23.58 -2.23
N LEU A 624 42.43 23.08 -1.61
CA LEU A 624 42.24 23.12 -0.16
C LEU A 624 42.31 21.68 0.34
N ILE A 625 43.26 21.41 1.21
CA ILE A 625 43.52 20.07 1.74
C ILE A 625 43.24 19.99 3.24
N THR A 626 42.97 18.79 3.74
CA THR A 626 43.04 18.52 5.19
C THR A 626 44.49 18.54 5.65
N ASP A 627 44.81 19.45 6.55
CA ASP A 627 46.12 19.65 7.16
C ASP A 627 45.99 20.38 8.52
N GLN A 628 47.09 20.90 9.04
CA GLN A 628 47.12 21.62 10.32
C GLN A 628 46.37 22.98 10.33
N ASN A 629 45.87 23.46 9.18
CA ASN A 629 45.07 24.69 9.09
C ASN A 629 43.57 24.45 9.34
N TRP A 630 43.17 23.19 9.51
CA TRP A 630 41.84 22.85 9.98
C TRP A 630 41.76 22.99 11.50
N GLU A 631 40.61 23.40 12.00
CA GLU A 631 40.32 23.46 13.42
C GLU A 631 39.39 22.32 13.81
N VAL A 632 39.57 21.80 15.02
CA VAL A 632 38.70 20.83 15.69
C VAL A 632 38.09 21.45 16.94
N GLN A 633 36.81 21.18 17.19
CA GLN A 633 36.14 21.66 18.39
C GLN A 633 36.40 20.73 19.58
N MET A 634 37.06 21.25 20.62
CA MET A 634 37.28 20.61 21.92
C MET A 634 36.78 21.54 23.03
N ASP A 635 35.97 21.04 23.97
CA ASP A 635 35.41 21.83 25.08
C ASP A 635 34.79 23.16 24.65
N LYS A 636 34.03 23.13 23.54
CA LYS A 636 33.38 24.28 22.89
C LYS A 636 34.34 25.33 22.31
N LYS A 637 35.66 25.13 22.38
CA LYS A 637 36.69 25.98 21.75
C LYS A 637 37.21 25.32 20.48
N TRP A 638 37.58 26.14 19.51
CA TRP A 638 38.24 25.68 18.28
C TRP A 638 39.75 25.72 18.48
N ILE A 639 40.40 24.59 18.27
CA ILE A 639 41.86 24.45 18.34
C ILE A 639 42.36 23.82 17.04
N PRO A 640 43.64 23.96 16.66
CA PRO A 640 44.18 23.28 15.48
C PRO A 640 43.98 21.76 15.53
N ALA A 641 43.51 21.19 14.42
CA ALA A 641 43.41 19.74 14.25
C ALA A 641 44.80 19.12 14.09
N LYS A 642 44.98 17.90 14.60
CA LYS A 642 46.27 17.20 14.52
C LYS A 642 46.33 16.38 13.24
N ALA A 643 47.37 16.58 12.44
CA ALA A 643 47.66 15.77 11.27
C ALA A 643 48.52 14.55 11.67
N PHE A 644 48.00 13.35 11.50
CA PHE A 644 48.65 12.10 11.94
C PHE A 644 49.45 11.42 10.83
N HIS A 645 48.89 11.39 9.62
CA HIS A 645 49.48 10.69 8.48
C HIS A 645 49.33 11.50 7.21
N LYS A 646 50.35 11.45 6.34
CA LYS A 646 50.21 11.89 4.95
C LYS A 646 49.39 10.85 4.18
N TYR A 647 48.73 11.25 3.09
CA TYR A 647 48.13 10.29 2.17
C TYR A 647 49.15 9.24 1.70
N GLY A 648 48.75 7.96 1.63
CA GLY A 648 49.64 6.84 1.32
C GLY A 648 50.38 6.25 2.53
N ALA A 649 50.35 6.91 3.69
CA ALA A 649 50.95 6.42 4.95
C ALA A 649 49.87 5.98 5.96
N GLY A 650 50.30 5.29 7.03
CA GLY A 650 49.39 4.77 8.06
C GLY A 650 48.56 3.56 7.58
N PRO A 651 47.55 3.12 8.34
CA PRO A 651 46.78 1.90 8.04
C PRO A 651 45.90 2.01 6.78
N TRP A 652 45.57 3.24 6.34
CA TRP A 652 44.62 3.49 5.24
C TRP A 652 45.26 3.52 3.84
N LYS A 653 46.60 3.45 3.74
CA LYS A 653 47.34 3.41 2.46
C LYS A 653 46.84 4.47 1.45
N ARG A 654 46.59 4.06 0.20
CA ARG A 654 46.13 4.91 -0.92
C ARG A 654 44.63 4.73 -1.19
N ILE A 655 43.80 4.82 -0.14
CA ILE A 655 42.36 4.53 -0.26
C ILE A 655 41.62 5.49 -1.20
N LEU A 656 42.08 6.73 -1.34
CA LEU A 656 41.45 7.74 -2.20
C LEU A 656 41.57 7.42 -3.70
N ASP A 657 42.50 6.56 -4.10
CA ASP A 657 42.67 6.11 -5.49
C ASP A 657 41.48 5.24 -5.96
N GLN A 658 40.66 4.72 -5.04
CA GLN A 658 39.49 3.88 -5.34
C GLN A 658 38.21 4.68 -5.56
N ALA A 659 38.24 6.01 -5.47
CA ALA A 659 37.05 6.83 -5.53
C ALA A 659 36.46 6.88 -6.96
N ILE A 660 35.12 6.84 -7.06
CA ILE A 660 34.39 6.94 -8.33
C ILE A 660 33.57 8.24 -8.38
N PRO A 661 33.62 9.00 -9.49
CA PRO A 661 32.82 10.21 -9.70
C PRO A 661 31.31 10.04 -9.43
N THR A 662 30.74 10.91 -8.60
CA THR A 662 29.30 10.94 -8.27
C THR A 662 28.75 12.34 -8.00
N LYS A 663 27.42 12.51 -8.00
CA LYS A 663 26.80 13.80 -7.71
C LYS A 663 26.81 14.11 -6.21
N PRO A 664 26.97 15.38 -5.78
CA PRO A 664 26.77 15.77 -4.38
C PRO A 664 25.41 15.30 -3.85
N GLY A 665 25.36 14.83 -2.62
CA GLY A 665 24.17 14.20 -2.02
C GLY A 665 23.93 12.75 -2.46
N GLN A 666 24.68 12.22 -3.42
CA GLN A 666 24.74 10.79 -3.75
C GLN A 666 26.10 10.26 -3.34
N SER A 667 26.17 9.43 -2.30
CA SER A 667 27.34 8.57 -2.07
C SER A 667 27.50 7.66 -3.29
N ALA A 668 28.74 7.45 -3.75
CA ALA A 668 29.02 6.59 -4.90
C ALA A 668 28.56 5.13 -4.74
N PHE A 669 28.23 4.71 -3.51
CA PHE A 669 27.90 3.32 -3.22
C PHE A 669 26.85 3.10 -2.13
N ASP A 670 26.08 4.12 -1.76
CA ASP A 670 24.79 3.85 -1.14
C ASP A 670 23.83 3.54 -2.29
N GLY A 671 23.38 2.29 -2.38
CA GLY A 671 22.04 2.07 -2.93
C GLY A 671 21.06 3.04 -2.23
N PRO A 672 19.90 3.37 -2.83
CA PRO A 672 18.99 4.36 -2.26
C PRO A 672 18.76 4.13 -0.76
N SER A 673 18.52 5.19 0.03
CA SER A 673 18.31 5.07 1.49
C SER A 673 17.37 3.91 1.82
N VAL A 674 17.65 3.17 2.89
CA VAL A 674 16.81 2.04 3.30
C VAL A 674 15.39 2.54 3.57
N ARG A 675 14.42 1.88 2.93
CA ARG A 675 13.00 2.22 2.99
C ARG A 675 12.28 1.35 4.01
N ALA A 676 11.20 1.88 4.58
CA ALA A 676 10.44 1.24 5.66
C ALA A 676 9.86 -0.11 5.23
N ALA A 677 9.53 -0.24 3.93
CA ALA A 677 9.08 -1.48 3.32
C ALA A 677 10.10 -2.63 3.45
N LEU A 678 11.39 -2.33 3.59
CA LEU A 678 12.52 -3.29 3.59
C LEU A 678 13.00 -3.70 4.98
N VAL A 679 12.34 -3.20 6.03
CA VAL A 679 12.68 -3.52 7.42
C VAL A 679 11.52 -4.20 8.13
N LYS A 680 11.85 -4.87 9.24
CA LYS A 680 10.87 -5.52 10.12
C LYS A 680 9.82 -4.52 10.60
N ASN A 681 8.59 -5.01 10.75
CA ASN A 681 7.50 -4.22 11.30
C ASN A 681 7.75 -3.94 12.79
N ASP A 682 8.03 -2.69 13.15
CA ASP A 682 8.31 -2.27 14.52
C ASP A 682 7.03 -1.80 15.24
N PHE A 683 7.16 -1.36 16.49
CA PHE A 683 6.03 -0.88 17.28
C PHE A 683 5.33 0.34 16.66
N LEU A 684 6.11 1.32 16.19
CA LEU A 684 5.56 2.56 15.63
C LEU A 684 4.82 2.27 14.32
N MET A 685 5.40 1.48 13.40
CA MET A 685 4.76 1.12 12.15
C MET A 685 3.45 0.34 12.36
N ARG A 686 3.39 -0.56 13.36
CA ARG A 686 2.16 -1.25 13.74
C ARG A 686 1.09 -0.29 14.27
N SER A 687 1.48 0.63 15.14
CA SER A 687 0.62 1.68 15.68
C SER A 687 0.07 2.59 14.56
N LEU A 688 0.88 2.80 13.52
CA LEU A 688 0.49 3.54 12.30
C LEU A 688 -0.31 2.70 11.29
N GLY A 689 -0.61 1.43 11.59
CA GLY A 689 -1.46 0.57 10.79
C GLY A 689 -0.76 -0.32 9.76
N ARG A 690 0.54 -0.56 9.88
CA ARG A 690 1.21 -1.63 9.11
C ARG A 690 0.78 -3.00 9.63
N PRO A 691 0.16 -3.86 8.80
CA PRO A 691 -0.35 -5.15 9.25
C PRO A 691 0.76 -6.17 9.53
N HIS A 692 0.45 -7.20 10.31
CA HIS A 692 1.29 -8.38 10.53
C HIS A 692 1.30 -9.38 9.35
N ARG A 693 0.42 -9.16 8.36
CA ARG A 693 0.33 -9.92 7.11
C ARG A 693 0.13 -11.43 7.29
N ASP A 694 -0.44 -11.85 8.42
CA ASP A 694 -0.84 -13.25 8.64
C ASP A 694 -2.04 -13.66 7.78
N GLN A 695 -2.82 -12.68 7.32
CA GLN A 695 -3.92 -12.82 6.37
C GLN A 695 -3.75 -11.83 5.21
N VAL A 696 -4.43 -12.07 4.10
CA VAL A 696 -4.47 -11.13 2.97
C VAL A 696 -5.07 -9.81 3.44
N VAL A 697 -4.38 -8.70 3.17
CA VAL A 697 -4.87 -7.34 3.44
C VAL A 697 -5.05 -6.62 2.13
N THR A 698 -6.30 -6.37 1.75
CA THR A 698 -6.68 -5.76 0.46
C THR A 698 -6.89 -4.24 0.56
N SER A 699 -7.09 -3.73 1.77
CA SER A 699 -7.19 -2.31 2.08
C SER A 699 -6.75 -2.06 3.52
N ARG A 700 -6.33 -0.83 3.82
CA ARG A 700 -6.04 -0.37 5.18
C ARG A 700 -7.12 0.66 5.57
N PRO A 701 -7.84 0.49 6.69
CA PRO A 701 -8.83 1.46 7.13
C PRO A 701 -8.22 2.85 7.29
N ALA A 702 -8.98 3.89 6.91
CA ALA A 702 -8.54 5.27 7.10
C ALA A 702 -8.57 5.67 8.58
N GLU A 703 -9.56 5.16 9.31
CA GLU A 703 -9.75 5.38 10.75
C GLU A 703 -8.78 4.51 11.57
N LEU A 704 -8.34 5.05 12.71
CA LEU A 704 -7.54 4.30 13.67
C LEU A 704 -8.43 3.25 14.34
N THR A 705 -7.92 2.04 14.46
CA THR A 705 -8.55 1.06 15.34
C THR A 705 -8.36 1.47 16.80
N MET A 706 -9.24 0.99 17.70
CA MET A 706 -9.09 1.23 19.13
C MET A 706 -7.70 0.81 19.64
N LEU A 707 -7.19 -0.33 19.15
CA LEU A 707 -5.86 -0.83 19.49
C LEU A 707 -4.76 0.14 19.04
N GLN A 708 -4.82 0.64 17.80
CA GLN A 708 -3.86 1.63 17.29
C GLN A 708 -3.91 2.93 18.10
N ALA A 709 -5.11 3.38 18.49
CA ALA A 709 -5.27 4.58 19.30
C ALA A 709 -4.66 4.40 20.71
N ILE A 710 -4.87 3.23 21.33
CA ILE A 710 -4.28 2.87 22.62
C ILE A 710 -2.75 2.81 22.53
N ASP A 711 -2.21 2.14 21.49
CA ASP A 711 -0.77 2.02 21.28
C ASP A 711 -0.10 3.40 21.10
N LEU A 712 -0.74 4.32 20.36
CA LEU A 712 -0.22 5.67 20.16
C LEU A 712 -0.33 6.54 21.43
N ALA A 713 -1.34 6.35 22.25
CA ALA A 713 -1.60 7.17 23.44
C ALA A 713 -0.73 6.76 24.64
N ASN A 714 -0.53 5.46 24.85
CA ASN A 714 0.13 4.97 26.06
C ASN A 714 1.66 4.93 25.94
N GLY A 715 2.21 5.00 24.72
CA GLY A 715 3.63 4.74 24.49
C GLY A 715 3.98 3.27 24.76
N ALA A 716 5.12 2.82 24.24
CA ALA A 716 5.65 1.48 24.55
C ALA A 716 6.29 1.44 25.94
#